data_AF-A0A4T0HS38-F1
#
_entry.id   AF-A0A4T0HS38-F1
#
_cell.length_a   1.000
_cell.length_b   1.000
_cell.length_c   1.000
_cell.angle_alpha   90.00
_cell.angle_beta   90.00
_cell.angle_gamma   90.00
#
_symmetry.space_group_name_H-M   'P 1'
#
loop_
_entity.id
_entity.type
_entity.pdbx_description
1 polymer ?
#
loop_
_entity_poly.entity_id
_entity_poly.type
_entity_poly.pdbx_seq_one_letter_code
_entity_poly.pdbx_strand_id
1 'polypeptide(L)'
;MITSKHPEDKEKSVGKRKSFATEPRPDLFSTPDEYYDTNDKVINRTRTLSISNMESRRNRPNSTIQRRLSHDEPSNIPRRFLVNVNDTLNVILEQEDLDNNSQISITDAGPKLFQLGTASSNGYNAFDIRGNYMLSNLLQELATAKDQGRSQILLDEARLAEDPLQRLSRMIKFTFWSNLTRSIDKKGLEKVISDPKDRSGEKSPLIYVPIDAPHIYDYYVKLAQEKPQLNLRVEMLPAHPDNPAFVRSISTKPGLLALEMRESSNGQLEGIPFVVPGARFNEIYYWDSYFMALGLISDDLIDLAQGIVDHFVFQIRHYGKILNGNRSYYLTRSQPPFLTDLAMQIYHRLPDDTEAERESNKQWLARAIRAAIKEYHNVWMSEPRLDPVSGLSRFRPPSIGIPPETEPSHFLHVLEPFAEKHGMGVDEFITKYNNQEVKDSELDDFFLHDIAIRESGHDTTTRFENCCADLATVDLNTLLYKYEVDIGFAIKDQFDDELELFDEFELTPSPFAESTDSSTPKRKSTDVTQTSKPWFERAKGRRARLDRYCWNDEAGNYFDYNTKTQKQTTFETATSLWALWAGCATETQAKALVEKALPLFEVMGGITTCSERSRGPLTPENPAKQWDYPYAWPPHQVIAWVGLERYGFMEAAQRLAYRWVYMMITAFVDFNGTVTEKFDAVRLTHMVDAEYGNQGIDFDFVPREGFGWSNASFQVGLSFLTNSMKTALSVCTSPEVYFSRRVGGESEGLERDAPVTPPAVLAAKGDIDSLYTEKEGDAEAPFADKRKRMSIDVSQAIKGFSN
;
A
#
# COMPACT_ATOMS: atom_id res chain seq x y z
N MET A 1 17.23 76.54 63.39
CA MET A 1 15.90 77.18 63.28
C MET A 1 15.01 76.27 62.44
N ILE A 2 13.91 75.82 63.05
CA ILE A 2 12.62 75.43 62.45
C ILE A 2 12.58 74.13 61.60
N THR A 3 12.21 73.04 62.30
CA THR A 3 11.12 72.05 62.03
C THR A 3 10.56 71.93 60.59
N SER A 4 10.29 70.73 60.05
CA SER A 4 9.22 69.83 60.52
C SER A 4 9.38 68.36 60.09
N LYS A 5 8.73 67.48 60.86
CA LYS A 5 8.59 66.02 60.71
C LYS A 5 7.22 65.65 60.09
N HIS A 6 7.20 64.42 59.54
CA HIS A 6 6.09 63.46 59.31
C HIS A 6 5.50 63.34 57.90
N PRO A 7 5.00 62.15 57.49
CA PRO A 7 5.38 60.77 57.86
C PRO A 7 5.54 59.82 56.64
N GLU A 8 6.17 58.67 56.87
CA GLU A 8 6.32 57.56 55.92
C GLU A 8 4.99 56.79 55.75
N ASP A 9 4.45 56.79 54.53
CA ASP A 9 3.42 55.85 54.09
C ASP A 9 4.07 54.58 53.51
N LYS A 10 3.74 53.44 54.12
CA LYS A 10 4.10 52.10 53.65
C LYS A 10 3.23 51.71 52.45
N GLU A 11 3.72 51.90 51.24
CA GLU A 11 3.18 51.21 50.07
C GLU A 11 3.68 49.76 49.99
N LYS A 12 2.73 48.83 50.07
CA LYS A 12 2.93 47.39 49.84
C LYS A 12 3.35 47.16 48.39
N SER A 13 4.52 46.57 48.17
CA SER A 13 4.94 46.08 46.86
C SER A 13 3.99 44.96 46.40
N VAL A 14 3.11 45.28 45.47
CA VAL A 14 2.34 44.28 44.71
C VAL A 14 3.34 43.52 43.83
N GLY A 15 3.60 42.26 44.18
CA GLY A 15 4.42 41.37 43.37
C GLY A 15 3.80 41.25 41.97
N LYS A 16 4.50 41.76 40.96
CA LYS A 16 4.18 41.52 39.55
C LYS A 16 4.11 40.00 39.34
N ARG A 17 2.93 39.49 38.99
CA ARG A 17 2.75 38.14 38.44
C ARG A 17 3.72 38.00 37.26
N LYS A 18 4.73 37.14 37.40
CA LYS A 18 5.52 36.67 36.26
C LYS A 18 4.53 36.05 35.26
N SER A 19 4.52 36.57 34.05
CA SER A 19 3.78 36.01 32.92
C SER A 19 4.24 34.57 32.68
N PHE A 20 3.29 33.65 32.51
CA PHE A 20 3.46 32.26 32.06
C PHE A 20 3.94 32.14 30.59
N ALA A 21 4.70 33.13 30.10
CA ALA A 21 5.24 33.15 28.76
C ALA A 21 6.72 32.79 28.84
N THR A 22 7.15 31.82 28.03
CA THR A 22 8.52 31.27 27.89
C THR A 22 8.87 30.04 28.74
N GLU A 23 8.08 28.97 28.61
CA GLU A 23 8.60 27.60 28.79
C GLU A 23 8.87 27.03 27.39
N PRO A 24 9.98 26.27 27.18
CA PRO A 24 10.20 25.55 25.93
C PRO A 24 9.04 24.57 25.76
N ARG A 25 8.33 24.66 24.64
CA ARG A 25 7.17 23.80 24.36
C ARG A 25 7.66 22.69 23.43
N PRO A 26 7.37 21.40 23.70
CA PRO A 26 7.50 20.39 22.67
C PRO A 26 6.62 20.78 21.47
N ASP A 27 7.06 20.46 20.26
CA ASP A 27 6.25 20.67 19.08
C ASP A 27 4.92 19.90 19.22
N LEU A 28 3.80 20.59 19.00
CA LEU A 28 2.43 20.10 19.27
C LEU A 28 2.14 18.80 18.52
N PHE A 29 2.74 18.63 17.35
CA PHE A 29 2.55 17.49 16.46
C PHE A 29 3.81 16.64 16.32
N SER A 30 4.77 16.80 17.24
CA SER A 30 5.91 15.89 17.34
C SER A 30 5.47 14.44 17.57
N THR A 31 6.38 13.51 17.29
CA THR A 31 6.16 12.09 17.52
C THR A 31 5.75 11.85 18.98
N PRO A 32 4.96 10.81 19.28
CA PRO A 32 4.57 10.55 20.66
C PRO A 32 5.76 10.43 21.61
N ASP A 33 6.87 9.85 21.16
CA ASP A 33 8.09 9.73 21.96
C ASP A 33 8.65 11.09 22.34
N GLU A 34 8.66 12.07 21.43
CA GLU A 34 9.11 13.45 21.68
C GLU A 34 8.10 14.26 22.50
N TYR A 35 6.81 14.18 22.17
CA TYR A 35 5.76 14.97 22.83
C TYR A 35 5.63 14.61 24.32
N TYR A 36 5.78 13.33 24.63
CA TYR A 36 5.75 12.82 25.99
C TYR A 36 7.16 12.62 26.58
N ASP A 37 8.26 13.04 25.92
CA ASP A 37 9.61 12.98 26.48
C ASP A 37 9.78 13.99 27.64
N THR A 38 10.53 13.56 28.64
CA THR A 38 10.63 14.17 29.98
C THR A 38 11.84 15.10 30.14
N ASN A 39 12.05 16.04 29.22
CA ASN A 39 13.00 17.15 29.43
C ASN A 39 12.36 18.47 29.90
N ASP A 40 11.05 18.52 30.13
CA ASP A 40 10.38 19.61 30.86
C ASP A 40 10.74 19.57 32.37
N LYS A 41 11.98 19.92 32.67
CA LYS A 41 12.55 20.09 34.02
C LYS A 41 12.11 21.39 34.71
N VAL A 42 11.13 22.14 34.21
CA VAL A 42 10.75 23.42 34.81
C VAL A 42 9.24 23.60 34.91
N ILE A 43 8.59 22.85 35.81
CA ILE A 43 7.32 23.28 36.41
C ILE A 43 7.49 23.22 37.93
N ASN A 44 7.53 24.39 38.56
CA ASN A 44 7.98 24.60 39.94
C ASN A 44 7.09 23.96 41.05
N ARG A 45 6.08 23.13 40.72
CA ARG A 45 5.23 22.47 41.74
C ARG A 45 4.67 21.07 41.40
N THR A 46 5.10 20.39 40.33
CA THR A 46 4.66 19.01 40.05
C THR A 46 5.39 17.92 40.87
N ARG A 47 6.43 18.26 41.64
CA ARG A 47 7.21 17.26 42.42
C ARG A 47 6.78 17.06 43.87
N THR A 48 5.91 17.91 44.41
CA THR A 48 5.37 17.72 45.78
C THR A 48 3.86 17.76 45.70
N LEU A 49 3.26 16.65 45.29
CA LEU A 49 1.82 16.45 45.36
C LEU A 49 1.42 16.33 46.83
N SER A 50 0.72 17.32 47.36
CA SER A 50 -0.11 17.13 48.55
C SER A 50 -1.28 16.22 48.20
N ILE A 51 -1.75 15.38 49.14
CA ILE A 51 -2.91 14.49 48.96
C ILE A 51 -4.06 15.29 48.33
N SER A 52 -4.41 14.95 47.08
CA SER A 52 -5.53 15.57 46.38
C SER A 52 -6.83 14.89 46.79
N ASN A 53 -7.58 15.47 47.73
CA ASN A 53 -8.94 15.04 48.08
C ASN A 53 -9.99 15.43 47.01
N MET A 54 -9.66 15.31 45.71
CA MET A 54 -10.56 15.70 44.60
C MET A 54 -11.65 14.65 44.31
N GLU A 55 -11.47 13.40 44.73
CA GLU A 55 -12.43 12.30 44.48
C GLU A 55 -13.82 12.56 45.09
N SER A 56 -13.91 13.34 46.18
CA SER A 56 -15.17 13.54 46.90
C SER A 56 -16.21 14.42 46.18
N ARG A 57 -15.89 15.00 45.01
CA ARG A 57 -16.82 15.85 44.23
C ARG A 57 -17.21 15.30 42.86
N ARG A 58 -16.53 14.27 42.33
CA ARG A 58 -16.85 13.68 41.02
C ARG A 58 -17.90 12.56 41.09
N ASN A 59 -18.13 11.96 42.27
CA ASN A 59 -19.21 11.00 42.50
C ASN A 59 -20.58 11.66 42.73
N ARG A 60 -21.08 12.42 41.75
CA ARG A 60 -22.53 12.67 41.65
C ARG A 60 -23.12 11.72 40.61
N PRO A 61 -24.08 10.85 40.99
CA PRO A 61 -24.73 9.97 40.03
C PRO A 61 -25.63 10.78 39.09
N ASN A 62 -25.59 10.46 37.80
CA ASN A 62 -26.62 10.76 36.80
C ASN A 62 -27.13 12.21 36.71
N SER A 63 -26.27 13.14 36.28
CA SER A 63 -26.74 14.17 35.35
C SER A 63 -26.04 13.96 34.03
N THR A 64 -26.69 13.27 33.09
CA THR A 64 -26.27 13.24 31.69
C THR A 64 -26.30 14.67 31.17
N ILE A 65 -25.16 15.36 31.23
CA ILE A 65 -25.02 16.69 30.63
C ILE A 65 -25.24 16.47 29.14
N GLN A 66 -26.30 17.04 28.60
CA GLN A 66 -26.56 16.95 27.17
C GLN A 66 -25.54 17.80 26.41
N ARG A 67 -24.99 17.26 25.32
CA ARG A 67 -24.10 17.97 24.40
C ARG A 67 -24.79 19.26 23.92
N ARG A 68 -24.16 20.41 24.18
CA ARG A 68 -24.59 21.70 23.62
C ARG A 68 -24.15 21.80 22.16
N LEU A 69 -25.09 22.13 21.27
CA LEU A 69 -24.87 22.33 19.83
C LEU A 69 -24.42 23.77 19.47
N SER A 70 -24.48 24.70 20.42
CA SER A 70 -24.01 26.08 20.23
C SER A 70 -22.48 26.17 20.22
N HIS A 71 -21.93 27.06 19.39
CA HIS A 71 -20.53 27.46 19.49
C HIS A 71 -20.26 28.15 20.83
N ASP A 72 -19.17 27.78 21.50
CA ASP A 72 -18.66 28.54 22.64
C ASP A 72 -17.84 29.73 22.12
N GLU A 73 -17.61 30.74 22.96
CA GLU A 73 -16.77 31.88 22.59
C GLU A 73 -15.34 31.40 22.22
N PRO A 74 -14.81 31.82 21.05
CA PRO A 74 -13.45 31.47 20.65
C PRO A 74 -12.45 32.08 21.63
N SER A 75 -11.61 31.24 22.22
CA SER A 75 -10.52 31.65 23.12
C SER A 75 -9.23 31.80 22.33
N ASN A 76 -8.58 32.96 22.43
CA ASN A 76 -7.24 33.19 21.86
C ASN A 76 -6.10 32.52 22.64
N ILE A 77 -6.41 31.87 23.78
CA ILE A 77 -5.41 31.16 24.60
C ILE A 77 -5.52 29.65 24.29
N PRO A 78 -4.45 29.00 23.83
CA PRO A 78 -4.40 27.55 23.65
C PRO A 78 -4.73 26.83 24.96
N ARG A 79 -5.70 25.92 24.94
CA ARG A 79 -6.11 25.19 26.15
C ARG A 79 -5.26 23.94 26.32
N ARG A 80 -4.94 23.65 27.59
CA ARG A 80 -4.31 22.41 28.03
C ARG A 80 -5.09 21.76 29.14
N PHE A 81 -4.98 20.45 29.23
CA PHE A 81 -5.64 19.63 30.22
C PHE A 81 -4.61 18.93 31.10
N LEU A 82 -4.90 18.85 32.39
CA LEU A 82 -4.18 18.00 33.33
C LEU A 82 -4.96 16.70 33.47
N VAL A 83 -4.39 15.60 33.01
CA VAL A 83 -5.11 14.34 32.82
C VAL A 83 -4.45 13.23 33.63
N ASN A 84 -5.23 12.52 34.45
CA ASN A 84 -4.80 11.23 35.01
C ASN A 84 -5.12 10.15 33.97
N VAL A 85 -4.08 9.50 33.44
CA VAL A 85 -4.20 8.66 32.24
C VAL A 85 -5.13 7.47 32.50
N ASN A 86 -4.87 6.68 33.54
CA ASN A 86 -5.63 5.45 33.79
C ASN A 86 -7.08 5.73 34.22
N ASP A 87 -7.29 6.71 35.09
CA ASP A 87 -8.65 7.05 35.55
C ASP A 87 -9.49 7.57 34.38
N THR A 88 -8.90 8.44 33.56
CA THR A 88 -9.62 9.02 32.41
C THR A 88 -9.89 7.96 31.35
N LEU A 89 -8.94 7.06 31.09
CA LEU A 89 -9.09 5.95 30.15
C LEU A 89 -10.25 5.01 30.53
N ASN A 90 -10.35 4.65 31.81
CA ASN A 90 -11.45 3.79 32.27
C ASN A 90 -12.81 4.50 32.14
N VAL A 91 -12.89 5.75 32.58
CA VAL A 91 -14.17 6.50 32.56
C VAL A 91 -14.62 6.80 31.14
N ILE A 92 -13.71 7.11 30.20
CA ILE A 92 -14.10 7.39 28.81
C ILE A 92 -14.61 6.12 28.11
N LEU A 93 -13.98 4.97 28.36
CA LEU A 93 -14.44 3.69 27.80
C LEU A 93 -15.82 3.32 28.37
N GLU A 94 -15.99 3.35 29.69
CA GLU A 94 -17.29 3.07 30.34
C GLU A 94 -18.43 3.98 29.83
N GLN A 95 -18.10 5.20 29.39
CA GLN A 95 -19.08 6.19 28.95
C GLN A 95 -19.36 6.15 27.44
N GLU A 96 -18.32 5.96 26.62
CA GLU A 96 -18.38 6.19 25.16
C GLU A 96 -18.16 4.92 24.33
N ASP A 97 -17.55 3.87 24.86
CA ASP A 97 -17.39 2.55 24.20
C ASP A 97 -18.49 1.61 24.72
N LEU A 98 -19.57 1.45 23.95
CA LEU A 98 -20.74 0.69 24.38
C LEU A 98 -20.80 -0.72 23.77
N ASP A 99 -20.06 -0.98 22.69
CA ASP A 99 -19.93 -2.31 22.09
C ASP A 99 -18.71 -3.09 22.65
N ASN A 100 -17.90 -2.47 23.52
CA ASN A 100 -16.76 -3.04 24.23
C ASN A 100 -15.65 -3.50 23.29
N ASN A 101 -15.45 -2.78 22.18
CA ASN A 101 -14.37 -3.05 21.23
C ASN A 101 -13.10 -2.22 21.49
N SER A 102 -13.03 -1.46 22.60
CA SER A 102 -11.91 -0.58 22.94
C SER A 102 -11.68 0.55 21.94
N GLN A 103 -12.73 0.98 21.22
CA GLN A 103 -12.71 2.06 20.26
C GLN A 103 -13.88 3.02 20.53
N ILE A 104 -13.77 4.27 20.04
CA ILE A 104 -14.89 5.23 20.05
C ILE A 104 -15.22 5.59 18.62
N SER A 105 -16.41 5.24 18.19
CA SER A 105 -16.88 5.39 16.82
C SER A 105 -18.25 6.09 16.73
N ILE A 106 -18.75 6.23 15.49
CA ILE A 106 -20.12 6.66 15.22
C ILE A 106 -21.18 5.62 15.57
N THR A 107 -20.83 4.34 15.70
CA THR A 107 -21.79 3.29 16.07
C THR A 107 -22.07 3.26 17.58
N ASP A 108 -21.15 3.78 18.38
CA ASP A 108 -21.35 3.94 19.81
C ASP A 108 -22.44 4.98 20.13
N ALA A 109 -23.37 4.61 21.00
CA ALA A 109 -24.49 5.48 21.42
C ALA A 109 -24.20 6.30 22.69
N GLY A 110 -22.92 6.50 23.04
CA GLY A 110 -22.49 7.34 24.16
C GLY A 110 -22.91 8.81 24.04
N PRO A 111 -22.77 9.63 25.10
CA PRO A 111 -23.23 11.03 25.12
C PRO A 111 -22.40 11.97 24.24
N LYS A 112 -21.24 11.51 23.72
CA LYS A 112 -20.33 12.25 22.85
C LYS A 112 -19.84 13.55 23.47
N LEU A 113 -19.58 13.49 24.78
CA LEU A 113 -19.20 14.63 25.62
C LEU A 113 -18.37 14.16 26.82
N PHE A 114 -17.14 14.65 26.95
CA PHE A 114 -16.28 14.34 28.08
C PHE A 114 -15.66 15.59 28.68
N GLN A 115 -15.57 15.67 30.02
CA GLN A 115 -15.04 16.86 30.71
C GLN A 115 -13.60 16.65 31.17
N LEU A 116 -12.68 17.48 30.67
CA LEU A 116 -11.27 17.48 31.10
C LEU A 116 -10.93 18.69 31.96
N GLY A 117 -10.16 18.46 33.03
CA GLY A 117 -9.69 19.53 33.92
C GLY A 117 -8.61 20.38 33.25
N THR A 118 -8.79 21.70 33.21
CA THR A 118 -7.83 22.62 32.56
C THR A 118 -6.54 22.75 33.38
N ALA A 119 -5.38 22.75 32.72
CA ALA A 119 -4.08 22.89 33.37
C ALA A 119 -3.90 24.25 34.06
N SER A 120 -4.45 25.34 33.49
CA SER A 120 -4.35 26.69 34.06
C SER A 120 -5.04 26.84 35.41
N SER A 121 -6.03 26.00 35.70
CA SER A 121 -6.70 25.91 36.99
C SER A 121 -6.26 24.69 37.79
N ASN A 122 -5.17 24.01 37.43
CA ASN A 122 -4.72 22.78 38.10
C ASN A 122 -5.83 21.73 38.24
N GLY A 123 -6.69 21.62 37.22
CA GLY A 123 -7.83 20.70 37.19
C GLY A 123 -9.09 21.15 37.94
N TYR A 124 -9.13 22.35 38.54
CA TYR A 124 -10.32 22.84 39.26
C TYR A 124 -11.48 23.22 38.33
N ASN A 125 -11.18 23.84 37.20
CA ASN A 125 -12.14 24.11 36.13
C ASN A 125 -12.04 23.00 35.08
N ALA A 126 -13.18 22.64 34.48
CA ALA A 126 -13.24 21.66 33.40
C ALA A 126 -13.70 22.31 32.10
N PHE A 127 -13.39 21.66 30.98
CA PHE A 127 -13.84 22.03 29.65
C PHE A 127 -14.41 20.81 28.92
N ASP A 128 -15.42 21.06 28.08
CA ASP A 128 -16.17 20.04 27.34
C ASP A 128 -15.43 19.64 26.04
N ILE A 129 -14.96 18.40 25.97
CA ILE A 129 -14.51 17.74 24.73
C ILE A 129 -15.73 17.11 24.08
N ARG A 130 -16.00 17.43 22.80
CA ARG A 130 -17.27 17.11 22.14
C ARG A 130 -17.09 16.38 20.82
N GLY A 131 -17.97 15.41 20.57
CA GLY A 131 -18.04 14.67 19.32
C GLY A 131 -17.04 13.53 19.25
N ASN A 132 -17.34 12.57 18.37
CA ASN A 132 -16.62 11.29 18.30
C ASN A 132 -15.14 11.48 18.01
N TYR A 133 -14.81 12.32 17.03
CA TYR A 133 -13.43 12.50 16.59
C TYR A 133 -12.48 12.97 17.71
N MET A 134 -12.84 14.02 18.45
CA MET A 134 -11.98 14.51 19.55
C MET A 134 -11.92 13.53 20.73
N LEU A 135 -13.01 12.78 20.97
CA LEU A 135 -13.05 11.78 22.05
C LEU A 135 -12.26 10.53 21.69
N SER A 136 -12.33 10.09 20.44
CA SER A 136 -11.49 9.06 19.88
C SER A 136 -10.01 9.46 19.94
N ASN A 137 -9.67 10.68 19.51
CA ASN A 137 -8.31 11.19 19.64
C ASN A 137 -7.87 11.22 21.12
N LEU A 138 -8.76 11.58 22.04
CA LEU A 138 -8.45 11.53 23.47
C LEU A 138 -8.15 10.09 23.94
N LEU A 139 -8.97 9.12 23.53
CA LEU A 139 -8.71 7.70 23.79
C LEU A 139 -7.33 7.28 23.25
N GLN A 140 -7.00 7.70 22.03
CA GLN A 140 -5.73 7.39 21.39
C GLN A 140 -4.52 7.99 22.11
N GLU A 141 -4.58 9.28 22.47
CA GLU A 141 -3.49 9.95 23.20
C GLU A 141 -3.33 9.37 24.62
N LEU A 142 -4.42 8.97 25.29
CA LEU A 142 -4.38 8.29 26.59
C LEU A 142 -3.70 6.93 26.51
N ALA A 143 -4.06 6.11 25.52
CA ALA A 143 -3.44 4.80 25.32
C ALA A 143 -1.95 4.93 24.97
N THR A 144 -1.59 5.88 24.11
CA THR A 144 -0.20 6.13 23.75
C THR A 144 0.64 6.59 24.95
N ALA A 145 0.10 7.50 25.77
CA ALA A 145 0.76 7.92 27.00
C ALA A 145 0.93 6.76 28.00
N LYS A 146 -0.06 5.87 28.08
CA LYS A 146 -0.02 4.67 28.94
C LYS A 146 1.08 3.70 28.50
N ASP A 147 1.24 3.46 27.19
CA ASP A 147 2.29 2.58 26.66
C ASP A 147 3.69 3.07 27.01
N GLN A 148 3.88 4.39 27.08
CA GLN A 148 5.12 5.04 27.52
C GLN A 148 5.26 5.13 29.04
N GLY A 149 4.35 4.48 29.80
CA GLY A 149 4.38 4.43 31.26
C GLY A 149 3.99 5.74 31.95
N ARG A 150 3.24 6.63 31.29
CA ARG A 150 2.79 7.90 31.89
C ARG A 150 1.47 7.69 32.64
N SER A 151 1.44 8.13 33.90
CA SER A 151 0.22 8.13 34.74
C SER A 151 -0.48 9.49 34.79
N GLN A 152 0.26 10.57 34.53
CA GLN A 152 -0.27 11.92 34.37
C GLN A 152 0.38 12.62 33.19
N ILE A 153 -0.41 13.34 32.42
CA ILE A 153 0.05 14.11 31.25
C ILE A 153 -0.54 15.52 31.24
N LEU A 154 0.19 16.43 30.60
CA LEU A 154 -0.36 17.69 30.09
C LEU A 154 -0.71 17.47 28.63
N LEU A 155 -1.96 17.72 28.26
CA LEU A 155 -2.47 17.45 26.92
C LEU A 155 -3.00 18.74 26.30
N ASP A 156 -2.49 19.12 25.12
CA ASP A 156 -2.97 20.27 24.37
C ASP A 156 -4.27 19.94 23.59
N GLU A 157 -5.27 20.83 23.65
CA GLU A 157 -6.54 20.68 22.91
C GLU A 157 -6.31 20.56 21.40
N ALA A 158 -5.28 21.25 20.88
CA ALA A 158 -4.93 21.24 19.46
C ALA A 158 -4.53 19.84 18.93
N ARG A 159 -4.02 18.96 19.80
CA ARG A 159 -3.67 17.57 19.44
C ARG A 159 -4.93 16.69 19.33
N LEU A 160 -6.00 17.05 20.04
CA LEU A 160 -7.31 16.39 19.95
C LEU A 160 -8.15 16.91 18.78
N ALA A 161 -8.04 18.21 18.49
CA ALA A 161 -8.75 18.90 17.42
C ALA A 161 -7.94 18.99 16.11
N GLU A 162 -6.90 18.17 15.99
CA GLU A 162 -6.02 18.15 14.82
C GLU A 162 -6.82 17.88 13.54
N ASP A 163 -6.51 18.62 12.48
CA ASP A 163 -7.10 18.41 11.15
C ASP A 163 -6.94 16.93 10.72
N PRO A 164 -8.03 16.23 10.36
CA PRO A 164 -7.97 14.79 10.09
C PRO A 164 -7.10 14.44 8.88
N LEU A 165 -7.02 15.32 7.88
CA LEU A 165 -6.17 15.16 6.71
C LEU A 165 -4.68 15.22 7.12
N GLN A 166 -4.34 16.20 7.94
CA GLN A 166 -2.97 16.36 8.46
C GLN A 166 -2.61 15.26 9.45
N ARG A 167 -3.54 14.89 10.35
CA ARG A 167 -3.35 13.82 11.34
C ARG A 167 -3.03 12.50 10.68
N LEU A 168 -3.83 12.08 9.69
CA LEU A 168 -3.61 10.82 8.98
C LEU A 168 -2.29 10.86 8.19
N SER A 169 -1.99 11.93 7.45
CA SER A 169 -0.72 12.07 6.72
C SER A 169 0.49 11.98 7.66
N ARG A 170 0.41 12.64 8.82
CA ARG A 170 1.45 12.62 9.86
C ARG A 170 1.62 11.22 10.47
N MET A 171 0.52 10.55 10.81
CA MET A 171 0.57 9.17 11.33
C MET A 171 1.19 8.21 10.32
N ILE A 172 0.84 8.33 9.04
CA ILE A 172 1.45 7.53 7.97
C ILE A 172 2.97 7.74 7.94
N LYS A 173 3.40 9.00 7.82
CA LYS A 173 4.81 9.38 7.63
C LYS A 173 5.70 9.00 8.81
N PHE A 174 5.24 9.25 10.03
CA PHE A 174 6.09 9.16 11.23
C PHE A 174 5.81 7.96 12.13
N THR A 175 4.76 7.19 11.88
CA THR A 175 4.39 6.04 12.72
C THR A 175 4.15 4.79 11.91
N PHE A 176 3.29 4.85 10.89
CA PHE A 176 2.84 3.63 10.21
C PHE A 176 3.95 3.00 9.38
N TRP A 177 4.72 3.76 8.59
CA TRP A 177 5.83 3.18 7.83
C TRP A 177 6.87 2.48 8.71
N SER A 178 7.22 3.10 9.84
CA SER A 178 8.12 2.49 10.82
C SER A 178 7.54 1.19 11.36
N ASN A 179 6.26 1.16 11.71
CA ASN A 179 5.61 -0.03 12.26
C ASN A 179 5.41 -1.15 11.23
N LEU A 180 5.28 -0.81 9.94
CA LEU A 180 5.24 -1.76 8.82
C LEU A 180 6.63 -2.20 8.33
N THR A 181 7.71 -1.56 8.80
CA THR A 181 9.06 -1.94 8.40
C THR A 181 9.50 -3.24 9.09
N ARG A 182 10.19 -4.10 8.35
CA ARG A 182 10.76 -5.38 8.79
C ARG A 182 12.21 -5.50 8.30
N SER A 183 12.99 -6.35 8.96
CA SER A 183 14.30 -6.80 8.47
C SER A 183 14.50 -8.28 8.85
N ILE A 184 15.17 -9.07 8.01
CA ILE A 184 15.44 -10.49 8.27
C ILE A 184 16.86 -10.67 8.83
N ASP A 185 17.12 -10.02 9.96
CA ASP A 185 18.40 -10.07 10.67
C ASP A 185 18.24 -10.35 12.17
N LYS A 186 19.32 -10.25 12.94
CA LYS A 186 19.32 -10.55 14.37
C LYS A 186 18.32 -9.69 15.18
N LYS A 187 18.02 -8.47 14.70
CA LYS A 187 17.12 -7.52 15.36
C LYS A 187 15.67 -7.79 14.95
N GLY A 188 15.41 -8.02 13.66
CA GLY A 188 14.05 -8.09 13.12
C GLY A 188 13.45 -9.50 12.98
N LEU A 189 14.27 -10.56 12.98
CA LEU A 189 13.81 -11.92 12.67
C LEU A 189 12.66 -12.40 13.57
N GLU A 190 12.67 -12.07 14.85
CA GLU A 190 11.63 -12.46 15.81
C GLU A 190 10.24 -11.98 15.39
N LYS A 191 10.13 -10.79 14.78
CA LYS A 191 8.87 -10.23 14.31
C LYS A 191 8.39 -10.88 13.01
N VAL A 192 9.32 -11.35 12.17
CA VAL A 192 9.03 -11.82 10.81
C VAL A 192 8.81 -13.33 10.73
N ILE A 193 9.50 -14.10 11.58
CA ILE A 193 9.60 -15.53 11.38
C ILE A 193 8.30 -16.29 11.70
N SER A 194 7.48 -15.74 12.61
CA SER A 194 6.15 -16.26 12.92
C SER A 194 5.27 -16.23 11.66
N ASP A 195 4.57 -17.34 11.42
CA ASP A 195 3.62 -17.46 10.32
C ASP A 195 2.22 -17.75 10.88
N PRO A 196 1.35 -16.73 11.01
CA PRO A 196 -0.03 -16.92 11.43
C PRO A 196 -0.87 -17.77 10.46
N LYS A 197 -0.35 -18.08 9.26
CA LYS A 197 -0.99 -18.92 8.24
C LYS A 197 -0.50 -20.37 8.29
N ASP A 198 0.56 -20.67 9.06
CA ASP A 198 1.04 -22.04 9.23
C ASP A 198 0.03 -22.87 10.03
N ARG A 199 -0.34 -24.02 9.47
CA ARG A 199 -1.26 -25.00 10.05
C ARG A 199 -0.58 -26.36 10.27
N SER A 200 0.71 -26.46 10.02
CA SER A 200 1.49 -27.66 10.27
C SER A 200 1.62 -27.92 11.78
N GLY A 201 1.86 -29.18 12.14
CA GLY A 201 2.08 -29.56 13.55
C GLY A 201 3.46 -29.14 14.09
N GLU A 202 4.37 -28.71 13.22
CA GLU A 202 5.75 -28.36 13.56
C GLU A 202 5.83 -26.89 13.94
N LYS A 203 6.10 -26.61 15.21
CA LYS A 203 6.13 -25.23 15.74
C LYS A 203 7.50 -24.56 15.67
N SER A 204 8.53 -25.29 15.25
CA SER A 204 9.90 -24.78 15.17
C SER A 204 10.04 -23.85 13.95
N PRO A 205 10.34 -22.55 14.13
CA PRO A 205 10.50 -21.62 13.02
C PRO A 205 11.59 -22.08 12.05
N LEU A 206 11.31 -21.99 10.75
CA LEU A 206 12.19 -22.45 9.69
C LEU A 206 12.51 -21.32 8.72
N ILE A 207 13.79 -21.16 8.40
CA ILE A 207 14.27 -20.32 7.29
C ILE A 207 14.98 -21.16 6.23
N TYR A 208 14.56 -20.97 4.99
CA TYR A 208 15.17 -21.58 3.81
C TYR A 208 16.12 -20.59 3.14
N VAL A 209 17.31 -21.05 2.78
CA VAL A 209 18.37 -20.23 2.17
C VAL A 209 18.75 -20.80 0.80
N PRO A 210 18.92 -19.97 -0.25
CA PRO A 210 19.41 -20.44 -1.55
C PRO A 210 20.77 -21.13 -1.47
N ILE A 211 20.98 -22.20 -2.25
CA ILE A 211 22.24 -22.95 -2.27
C ILE A 211 23.45 -22.12 -2.73
N ASP A 212 23.20 -21.10 -3.54
CA ASP A 212 24.20 -20.19 -4.09
C ASP A 212 24.43 -18.94 -3.21
N ALA A 213 23.84 -18.91 -2.00
CA ALA A 213 24.07 -17.88 -0.98
C ALA A 213 24.62 -18.48 0.34
N PRO A 214 25.78 -19.19 0.32
CA PRO A 214 26.31 -19.86 1.52
C PRO A 214 26.65 -18.90 2.67
N HIS A 215 27.03 -17.65 2.35
CA HIS A 215 27.31 -16.62 3.36
C HIS A 215 26.07 -16.24 4.18
N ILE A 216 24.87 -16.24 3.58
CA ILE A 216 23.59 -16.03 4.29
C ILE A 216 23.23 -17.26 5.13
N TYR A 217 23.51 -18.47 4.63
CA TYR A 217 23.29 -19.70 5.37
C TYR A 217 24.12 -19.73 6.66
N ASP A 218 25.42 -19.45 6.55
CA ASP A 218 26.35 -19.37 7.68
C ASP A 218 25.90 -18.33 8.71
N TYR A 219 25.38 -17.19 8.25
CA TYR A 219 24.81 -16.15 9.11
C TYR A 219 23.64 -16.68 9.96
N TYR A 220 22.64 -17.33 9.34
CA TYR A 220 21.48 -17.84 10.08
C TYR A 220 21.83 -19.03 10.98
N VAL A 221 22.76 -19.89 10.57
CA VAL A 221 23.27 -20.97 11.44
C VAL A 221 23.94 -20.40 12.69
N LYS A 222 24.78 -19.38 12.52
CA LYS A 222 25.40 -18.67 13.65
C LYS A 222 24.34 -18.00 14.53
N LEU A 223 23.33 -17.36 13.94
CA LEU A 223 22.24 -16.73 14.67
C LEU A 223 21.43 -17.75 15.49
N ALA A 224 21.14 -18.93 14.94
CA ALA A 224 20.46 -20.01 15.65
C ALA A 224 21.26 -20.50 16.87
N GLN A 225 22.59 -20.53 16.77
CA GLN A 225 23.48 -20.86 17.88
C GLN A 225 23.55 -19.75 18.94
N GLU A 226 23.57 -18.49 18.53
CA GLU A 226 23.61 -17.33 19.43
C GLU A 226 22.29 -17.09 20.16
N LYS A 227 21.16 -17.49 19.55
CA LYS A 227 19.80 -17.35 20.10
C LYS A 227 19.06 -18.69 20.13
N PRO A 228 19.47 -19.66 20.97
CA PRO A 228 18.85 -20.99 21.02
C PRO A 228 17.37 -20.95 21.41
N GLN A 229 16.92 -19.89 22.10
CA GLN A 229 15.51 -19.68 22.45
C GLN A 229 14.58 -19.50 21.25
N LEU A 230 15.11 -19.13 20.07
CA LEU A 230 14.30 -19.03 18.85
C LEU A 230 13.91 -20.40 18.30
N ASN A 231 14.63 -21.46 18.69
CA ASN A 231 14.48 -22.80 18.11
C ASN A 231 14.50 -22.76 16.55
N LEU A 232 15.37 -21.90 16.00
CA LEU A 232 15.47 -21.61 14.57
C LEU A 232 16.10 -22.79 13.82
N ARG A 233 15.39 -23.31 12.83
CA ARG A 233 15.92 -24.24 11.84
C ARG A 233 16.35 -23.50 10.60
N VAL A 234 17.47 -23.93 10.02
CA VAL A 234 18.05 -23.34 8.79
C VAL A 234 18.29 -24.45 7.80
N GLU A 235 17.65 -24.37 6.63
CA GLU A 235 17.76 -25.38 5.58
C GLU A 235 18.16 -24.74 4.24
N MET A 236 19.00 -25.44 3.47
CA MET A 236 19.34 -25.01 2.12
C MET A 236 18.27 -25.47 1.12
N LEU A 237 17.93 -24.61 0.18
CA LEU A 237 17.09 -24.92 -0.97
C LEU A 237 17.89 -25.63 -2.07
N PRO A 238 17.24 -26.41 -2.95
CA PRO A 238 17.87 -26.90 -4.17
C PRO A 238 18.09 -25.75 -5.17
N ALA A 239 18.85 -26.00 -6.25
CA ALA A 239 19.14 -25.01 -7.29
C ALA A 239 17.90 -24.53 -8.08
N HIS A 240 16.84 -25.34 -8.14
CA HIS A 240 15.56 -24.99 -8.79
C HIS A 240 14.43 -25.12 -7.76
N PRO A 241 14.32 -24.18 -6.80
CA PRO A 241 13.39 -24.30 -5.68
C PRO A 241 11.93 -24.07 -6.08
N ASP A 242 11.66 -23.57 -7.29
CA ASP A 242 10.34 -23.35 -7.85
C ASP A 242 9.75 -24.59 -8.55
N ASN A 243 10.41 -25.75 -8.46
CA ASN A 243 9.86 -27.00 -8.95
C ASN A 243 8.59 -27.39 -8.14
N PRO A 244 7.41 -27.54 -8.78
CA PRO A 244 6.16 -27.84 -8.06
C PRO A 244 6.19 -29.12 -7.22
N ALA A 245 6.90 -30.16 -7.68
CA ALA A 245 7.02 -31.41 -6.93
C ALA A 245 7.85 -31.23 -5.65
N PHE A 246 8.88 -30.37 -5.70
CA PHE A 246 9.68 -30.00 -4.54
C PHE A 246 8.85 -29.15 -3.57
N VAL A 247 8.20 -28.09 -4.04
CA VAL A 247 7.37 -27.21 -3.18
C VAL A 247 6.28 -28.00 -2.45
N ARG A 248 5.62 -28.92 -3.16
CA ARG A 248 4.68 -29.88 -2.56
C ARG A 248 5.32 -30.76 -1.49
N SER A 249 6.56 -31.23 -1.71
CA SER A 249 7.26 -32.11 -0.74
C SER A 249 7.56 -31.42 0.60
N ILE A 250 7.62 -30.08 0.60
CA ILE A 250 7.86 -29.26 1.80
C ILE A 250 6.60 -28.57 2.33
N SER A 251 5.40 -28.90 1.81
CA SER A 251 4.14 -28.28 2.25
C SER A 251 3.83 -28.47 3.73
N THR A 252 4.34 -29.56 4.34
CA THR A 252 4.21 -29.86 5.77
C THR A 252 5.30 -29.23 6.63
N LYS A 253 6.25 -28.51 6.02
CA LYS A 253 7.36 -27.81 6.66
C LYS A 253 7.50 -26.40 6.08
N PRO A 254 6.47 -25.54 6.24
CA PRO A 254 6.54 -24.18 5.73
C PRO A 254 7.66 -23.42 6.43
N GLY A 255 8.31 -22.54 5.68
CA GLY A 255 9.39 -21.69 6.19
C GLY A 255 9.47 -20.36 5.46
N LEU A 256 10.07 -19.39 6.13
CA LEU A 256 10.45 -18.11 5.55
C LEU A 256 11.58 -18.31 4.54
N LEU A 257 11.57 -17.57 3.44
CA LEU A 257 12.67 -17.56 2.48
C LEU A 257 13.58 -16.38 2.78
N ALA A 258 14.90 -16.64 2.78
CA ALA A 258 15.90 -15.59 2.94
C ALA A 258 15.74 -14.52 1.85
N LEU A 259 16.15 -13.29 2.17
CA LEU A 259 16.20 -12.16 1.25
C LEU A 259 17.61 -11.56 1.26
N GLU A 260 17.83 -10.59 0.37
CA GLU A 260 19.11 -9.88 0.26
C GLU A 260 19.59 -9.31 1.60
N MET A 261 20.90 -9.43 1.83
CA MET A 261 21.59 -8.86 2.97
C MET A 261 22.72 -7.96 2.49
N ARG A 262 23.00 -6.89 3.23
CA ARG A 262 24.12 -6.01 2.94
C ARG A 262 25.25 -6.22 3.94
N GLU A 263 26.47 -6.03 3.48
CA GLU A 263 27.62 -5.97 4.37
C GLU A 263 27.70 -4.56 4.99
N SER A 264 27.68 -4.50 6.31
CA SER A 264 27.86 -3.24 7.04
C SER A 264 29.33 -2.81 7.08
N SER A 265 29.58 -1.57 7.48
CA SER A 265 30.93 -0.99 7.55
C SER A 265 31.94 -1.75 8.43
N ASN A 266 31.46 -2.63 9.32
CA ASN A 266 32.29 -3.46 10.19
C ASN A 266 32.48 -4.90 9.67
N GLY A 267 32.02 -5.20 8.45
CA GLY A 267 32.10 -6.52 7.81
C GLY A 267 31.04 -7.53 8.26
N GLN A 268 30.01 -7.10 8.99
CA GLN A 268 28.89 -7.96 9.40
C GLN A 268 27.72 -7.85 8.42
N LEU A 269 27.08 -8.99 8.14
CA LEU A 269 25.84 -9.04 7.36
C LEU A 269 24.68 -8.45 8.17
N GLU A 270 23.97 -7.52 7.54
CA GLU A 270 22.74 -6.91 8.05
C GLU A 270 21.62 -7.10 7.03
N GLY A 271 20.39 -7.30 7.53
CA GLY A 271 19.22 -7.44 6.66
C GLY A 271 18.87 -6.08 6.06
N ILE A 272 18.60 -6.05 4.76
CA ILE A 272 18.03 -4.86 4.13
C ILE A 272 16.58 -4.71 4.64
N PRO A 273 16.15 -3.51 5.07
CA PRO A 273 14.79 -3.30 5.54
C PRO A 273 13.80 -3.25 4.37
N PHE A 274 12.58 -3.69 4.62
CA PHE A 274 11.46 -3.64 3.68
C PHE A 274 10.14 -3.40 4.42
N VAL A 275 9.07 -3.09 3.67
CA VAL A 275 7.74 -2.82 4.22
C VAL A 275 6.81 -3.98 3.91
N VAL A 276 5.95 -4.34 4.88
CA VAL A 276 4.91 -5.36 4.71
C VAL A 276 3.53 -4.70 4.57
N PRO A 277 2.51 -5.40 4.01
CA PRO A 277 1.16 -4.84 3.89
C PRO A 277 0.53 -4.45 5.24
N GLY A 278 0.78 -5.23 6.30
CA GLY A 278 0.26 -4.99 7.66
C GLY A 278 -0.60 -6.13 8.19
N ALA A 279 -1.15 -5.97 9.40
CA ALA A 279 -1.97 -6.97 10.08
C ALA A 279 -1.26 -8.33 10.21
N ARG A 280 -1.81 -9.39 9.59
CA ARG A 280 -1.27 -10.75 9.68
C ARG A 280 -0.09 -11.03 8.74
N PHE A 281 0.28 -10.08 7.88
CA PHE A 281 1.29 -10.25 6.84
C PHE A 281 2.67 -9.80 7.33
N ASN A 282 3.62 -10.74 7.39
CA ASN A 282 5.01 -10.46 7.81
C ASN A 282 6.01 -10.63 6.66
N GLU A 283 5.54 -11.01 5.49
CA GLU A 283 6.31 -11.25 4.28
C GLU A 283 6.39 -10.00 3.40
N ILE A 284 7.43 -9.89 2.58
CA ILE A 284 7.41 -8.97 1.44
C ILE A 284 6.47 -9.54 0.39
N TYR A 285 5.50 -8.74 -0.08
CA TYR A 285 4.57 -9.09 -1.15
C TYR A 285 4.90 -8.32 -2.43
N TYR A 286 4.77 -8.93 -3.60
CA TYR A 286 5.27 -8.31 -4.85
C TYR A 286 4.54 -7.00 -5.17
N TRP A 287 3.27 -7.07 -5.57
CA TRP A 287 2.58 -5.92 -6.14
C TRP A 287 2.21 -4.87 -5.06
N ASP A 288 1.94 -5.29 -3.82
CA ASP A 288 1.75 -4.38 -2.68
C ASP A 288 2.97 -3.47 -2.50
N SER A 289 4.17 -4.02 -2.63
CA SER A 289 5.40 -3.27 -2.44
C SER A 289 5.60 -2.17 -3.48
N TYR A 290 5.06 -2.31 -4.69
CA TYR A 290 5.05 -1.22 -5.66
C TYR A 290 4.26 -0.03 -5.12
N PHE A 291 3.01 -0.26 -4.69
CA PHE A 291 2.18 0.82 -4.15
C PHE A 291 2.74 1.39 -2.86
N MET A 292 3.20 0.54 -1.94
CA MET A 292 3.88 0.99 -0.71
C MET A 292 5.08 1.88 -1.04
N ALA A 293 5.91 1.49 -2.00
CA ALA A 293 7.05 2.29 -2.42
C ALA A 293 6.65 3.65 -3.00
N LEU A 294 5.52 3.80 -3.70
CA LEU A 294 5.02 5.13 -4.11
C LEU A 294 4.72 6.02 -2.90
N GLY A 295 4.16 5.44 -1.84
CA GLY A 295 3.94 6.13 -0.56
C GLY A 295 5.25 6.53 0.11
N LEU A 296 6.22 5.61 0.19
CA LEU A 296 7.56 5.88 0.72
C LEU A 296 8.27 6.99 -0.06
N ILE A 297 8.19 6.96 -1.38
CA ILE A 297 8.75 7.96 -2.30
C ILE A 297 8.08 9.33 -2.13
N SER A 298 6.79 9.35 -1.77
CA SER A 298 6.06 10.58 -1.45
C SER A 298 6.45 11.16 -0.09
N ASP A 299 6.89 10.31 0.83
CA ASP A 299 7.33 10.68 2.19
C ASP A 299 8.86 10.84 2.33
N ASP A 300 9.61 10.80 1.21
CA ASP A 300 11.08 10.90 1.12
C ASP A 300 11.85 9.74 1.80
N LEU A 301 11.25 8.56 1.89
CA LEU A 301 11.85 7.33 2.42
C LEU A 301 12.46 6.47 1.30
N ILE A 302 13.35 7.06 0.49
CA ILE A 302 13.86 6.46 -0.76
C ILE A 302 14.70 5.19 -0.51
N ASP A 303 15.54 5.18 0.53
CA ASP A 303 16.38 4.02 0.87
C ASP A 303 15.55 2.75 1.15
N LEU A 304 14.37 2.93 1.77
CA LEU A 304 13.47 1.82 2.07
C LEU A 304 12.77 1.30 0.82
N ALA A 305 12.45 2.18 -0.13
CA ALA A 305 11.96 1.80 -1.46
C ALA A 305 13.04 1.08 -2.29
N GLN A 306 14.31 1.51 -2.21
CA GLN A 306 15.43 0.81 -2.84
C GLN A 306 15.58 -0.62 -2.31
N GLY A 307 15.46 -0.81 -0.99
CA GLY A 307 15.57 -2.13 -0.37
C GLY A 307 14.55 -3.15 -0.89
N ILE A 308 13.33 -2.70 -1.20
CA ILE A 308 12.30 -3.53 -1.86
C ILE A 308 12.80 -4.06 -3.22
N VAL A 309 13.38 -3.19 -4.05
CA VAL A 309 13.93 -3.58 -5.37
C VAL A 309 15.11 -4.52 -5.21
N ASP A 310 16.01 -4.29 -4.26
CA ASP A 310 17.14 -5.18 -3.99
C ASP A 310 16.66 -6.60 -3.61
N HIS A 311 15.60 -6.70 -2.81
CA HIS A 311 14.97 -7.98 -2.49
C HIS A 311 14.33 -8.64 -3.72
N PHE A 312 13.67 -7.88 -4.59
CA PHE A 312 13.10 -8.41 -5.84
C PHE A 312 14.16 -8.93 -6.80
N VAL A 313 15.28 -8.22 -6.94
CA VAL A 313 16.44 -8.68 -7.71
C VAL A 313 16.98 -10.00 -7.12
N PHE A 314 17.09 -10.08 -5.79
CA PHE A 314 17.49 -11.31 -5.10
C PHE A 314 16.50 -12.47 -5.37
N GLN A 315 15.20 -12.22 -5.28
CA GLN A 315 14.19 -13.25 -5.54
C GLN A 315 14.25 -13.75 -6.98
N ILE A 316 14.41 -12.88 -7.98
CA ILE A 316 14.57 -13.30 -9.38
C ILE A 316 15.84 -14.12 -9.57
N ARG A 317 16.94 -13.71 -8.91
CA ARG A 317 18.21 -14.42 -9.00
C ARG A 317 18.12 -15.84 -8.45
N HIS A 318 17.56 -16.00 -7.26
CA HIS A 318 17.62 -17.23 -6.47
C HIS A 318 16.35 -18.10 -6.54
N TYR A 319 15.19 -17.50 -6.81
CA TYR A 319 13.88 -18.17 -6.87
C TYR A 319 13.26 -18.12 -8.28
N GLY A 320 13.95 -17.48 -9.23
CA GLY A 320 13.59 -17.41 -10.65
C GLY A 320 12.49 -16.40 -10.99
N LYS A 321 11.83 -15.83 -10.00
CA LYS A 321 10.73 -14.85 -10.15
C LYS A 321 10.56 -14.05 -8.86
N ILE A 322 9.88 -12.91 -8.94
CA ILE A 322 9.40 -12.25 -7.73
C ILE A 322 8.19 -13.04 -7.24
N LEU A 323 8.24 -13.42 -5.97
CA LEU A 323 7.27 -14.31 -5.34
C LEU A 323 6.05 -13.52 -4.88
N ASN A 324 4.88 -14.17 -4.81
CA ASN A 324 3.69 -13.61 -4.18
C ASN A 324 4.02 -13.11 -2.75
N GLY A 325 4.63 -13.96 -1.93
CA GLY A 325 5.27 -13.60 -0.67
C GLY A 325 6.54 -14.43 -0.47
N ASN A 326 7.48 -14.00 0.37
CA ASN A 326 8.74 -14.75 0.58
C ASN A 326 8.61 -15.95 1.55
N ARG A 327 7.65 -16.85 1.30
CA ARG A 327 7.50 -18.13 2.01
C ARG A 327 7.59 -19.31 1.06
N SER A 328 8.04 -20.44 1.57
CA SER A 328 8.22 -21.69 0.81
C SER A 328 7.02 -22.10 -0.08
N TYR A 329 5.78 -21.99 0.42
CA TYR A 329 4.57 -22.34 -0.33
C TYR A 329 4.22 -21.35 -1.46
N TYR A 330 4.92 -20.21 -1.56
CA TYR A 330 4.82 -19.27 -2.68
C TYR A 330 5.89 -19.47 -3.77
N LEU A 331 6.83 -20.42 -3.63
CA LEU A 331 7.96 -20.60 -4.57
C LEU A 331 7.54 -20.80 -6.04
N THR A 332 6.34 -21.34 -6.29
CA THR A 332 5.81 -21.52 -7.65
C THR A 332 4.95 -20.36 -8.16
N ARG A 333 4.62 -19.38 -7.30
CA ARG A 333 3.60 -18.37 -7.54
C ARG A 333 4.17 -16.96 -7.48
N SER A 334 3.89 -16.17 -8.51
CA SER A 334 4.26 -14.74 -8.58
C SER A 334 3.06 -13.84 -8.21
N GLN A 335 3.11 -12.59 -8.66
CA GLN A 335 2.06 -11.58 -8.54
C GLN A 335 2.21 -10.57 -9.71
N PRO A 336 1.27 -9.62 -9.91
CA PRO A 336 1.33 -8.67 -11.03
C PRO A 336 2.67 -7.91 -11.11
N PRO A 337 3.35 -7.89 -12.28
CA PRO A 337 4.73 -7.43 -12.35
C PRO A 337 4.88 -5.90 -12.48
N PHE A 338 5.58 -5.27 -11.52
CA PHE A 338 5.82 -3.81 -11.46
C PHE A 338 7.30 -3.39 -11.33
N LEU A 339 8.25 -4.32 -11.36
CA LEU A 339 9.67 -4.06 -11.08
C LEU A 339 10.27 -2.93 -11.94
N THR A 340 10.00 -2.90 -13.25
CA THR A 340 10.64 -1.91 -14.15
C THR A 340 10.25 -0.48 -13.81
N ASP A 341 8.96 -0.25 -13.62
CA ASP A 341 8.43 1.07 -13.29
C ASP A 341 8.89 1.49 -11.89
N LEU A 342 8.84 0.58 -10.92
CA LEU A 342 9.35 0.81 -9.56
C LEU A 342 10.82 1.25 -9.56
N ALA A 343 11.68 0.48 -10.23
CA ALA A 343 13.10 0.77 -10.29
C ALA A 343 13.39 2.11 -10.98
N MET A 344 12.68 2.42 -12.06
CA MET A 344 12.81 3.71 -12.77
C MET A 344 12.35 4.89 -11.91
N GLN A 345 11.22 4.77 -11.21
CA GLN A 345 10.72 5.82 -10.32
C GLN A 345 11.71 6.11 -9.19
N ILE A 346 12.26 5.08 -8.57
CA ILE A 346 13.27 5.24 -7.51
C ILE A 346 14.54 5.87 -8.08
N TYR A 347 15.05 5.37 -9.22
CA TYR A 347 16.26 5.89 -9.86
C TYR A 347 16.21 7.41 -10.08
N HIS A 348 15.06 7.92 -10.54
CA HIS A 348 14.84 9.35 -10.76
C HIS A 348 14.76 10.20 -9.48
N ARG A 349 14.73 9.56 -8.30
CA ARG A 349 14.73 10.23 -6.99
C ARG A 349 16.03 10.06 -6.23
N LEU A 350 16.97 9.27 -6.74
CA LEU A 350 18.27 9.11 -6.11
C LEU A 350 19.10 10.38 -6.28
N PRO A 351 19.90 10.76 -5.26
CA PRO A 351 20.85 11.85 -5.38
C PRO A 351 21.78 11.64 -6.57
N ASP A 352 21.98 12.68 -7.38
CA ASP A 352 22.82 12.65 -8.57
C ASP A 352 23.84 13.80 -8.61
N ASP A 353 24.15 14.38 -7.43
CA ASP A 353 25.02 15.55 -7.28
C ASP A 353 26.46 15.27 -7.74
N THR A 354 26.98 14.07 -7.44
CA THR A 354 28.34 13.64 -7.78
C THR A 354 28.37 12.61 -8.91
N GLU A 355 29.51 12.53 -9.61
CA GLU A 355 29.71 11.50 -10.62
C GLU A 355 29.69 10.09 -10.03
N ALA A 356 30.20 9.92 -8.81
CA ALA A 356 30.19 8.64 -8.11
C ALA A 356 28.75 8.18 -7.79
N GLU A 357 27.87 9.08 -7.37
CA GLU A 357 26.46 8.78 -7.15
C GLU A 357 25.76 8.41 -8.46
N ARG A 358 25.95 9.21 -9.53
CA ARG A 358 25.37 8.90 -10.85
C ARG A 358 25.78 7.52 -11.35
N GLU A 359 27.05 7.17 -11.25
CA GLU A 359 27.57 5.88 -11.68
C GLU A 359 27.03 4.74 -10.80
N SER A 360 27.01 4.90 -9.48
CA SER A 360 26.44 3.92 -8.56
C SER A 360 24.94 3.69 -8.82
N ASN A 361 24.18 4.76 -9.04
CA ASN A 361 22.75 4.68 -9.33
C ASN A 361 22.50 4.00 -10.67
N LYS A 362 23.31 4.27 -11.70
CA LYS A 362 23.23 3.59 -13.00
C LYS A 362 23.51 2.09 -12.85
N GLN A 363 24.51 1.71 -12.07
CA GLN A 363 24.81 0.30 -11.79
C GLN A 363 23.67 -0.38 -11.03
N TRP A 364 23.08 0.31 -10.06
CA TRP A 364 21.89 -0.17 -9.33
C TRP A 364 20.71 -0.40 -10.29
N LEU A 365 20.38 0.57 -11.14
CA LEU A 365 19.31 0.44 -12.14
C LEU A 365 19.61 -0.71 -13.12
N ALA A 366 20.86 -0.85 -13.58
CA ALA A 366 21.26 -1.92 -14.47
C ALA A 366 21.02 -3.31 -13.86
N ARG A 367 21.26 -3.49 -12.54
CA ARG A 367 20.92 -4.75 -11.84
C ARG A 367 19.41 -5.02 -11.86
N ALA A 368 18.59 -4.00 -11.59
CA ALA A 368 17.14 -4.12 -11.62
C ALA A 368 16.60 -4.46 -13.03
N ILE A 369 17.08 -3.77 -14.07
CA ILE A 369 16.65 -4.01 -15.46
C ILE A 369 17.10 -5.40 -15.95
N ARG A 370 18.31 -5.85 -15.61
CA ARG A 370 18.75 -7.23 -15.90
C ARG A 370 17.85 -8.28 -15.26
N ALA A 371 17.46 -8.06 -14.01
CA ALA A 371 16.53 -8.95 -13.31
C ALA A 371 15.15 -8.93 -13.99
N ALA A 372 14.63 -7.76 -14.35
CA ALA A 372 13.35 -7.64 -15.06
C ALA A 372 13.36 -8.35 -16.43
N ILE A 373 14.46 -8.28 -17.19
CA ILE A 373 14.62 -9.00 -18.46
C ILE A 373 14.58 -10.52 -18.22
N LYS A 374 15.25 -11.00 -17.16
CA LYS A 374 15.23 -12.41 -16.76
C LYS A 374 13.82 -12.87 -16.38
N GLU A 375 13.12 -12.09 -15.56
CA GLU A 375 11.72 -12.39 -15.18
C GLU A 375 10.79 -12.39 -16.40
N TYR A 376 10.90 -11.40 -17.28
CA TYR A 376 10.12 -11.31 -18.51
C TYR A 376 10.24 -12.59 -19.35
N HIS A 377 11.47 -13.07 -19.60
CA HIS A 377 11.70 -14.26 -20.42
C HIS A 377 11.37 -15.57 -19.72
N ASN A 378 11.82 -15.76 -18.48
CA ASN A 378 11.70 -17.05 -17.78
C ASN A 378 10.34 -17.28 -17.12
N VAL A 379 9.53 -16.22 -16.94
CA VAL A 379 8.25 -16.31 -16.23
C VAL A 379 7.11 -15.96 -17.17
N TRP A 380 7.05 -14.71 -17.62
CA TRP A 380 5.87 -14.16 -18.28
C TRP A 380 5.77 -14.51 -19.76
N MET A 381 6.91 -14.57 -20.45
CA MET A 381 7.05 -15.00 -21.84
C MET A 381 7.55 -16.43 -21.97
N SER A 382 7.16 -17.28 -21.02
CA SER A 382 7.43 -18.71 -21.03
C SER A 382 6.15 -19.50 -20.86
N GLU A 383 6.08 -20.69 -21.44
CA GLU A 383 5.01 -21.63 -21.13
C GLU A 383 5.13 -22.10 -19.67
N PRO A 384 4.00 -22.27 -18.93
CA PRO A 384 2.63 -22.28 -19.45
C PRO A 384 1.93 -20.91 -19.47
N ARG A 385 2.56 -19.82 -18.98
CA ARG A 385 1.93 -18.49 -18.91
C ARG A 385 1.68 -17.89 -20.30
N LEU A 386 2.69 -17.95 -21.17
CA LEU A 386 2.57 -17.55 -22.57
C LEU A 386 1.56 -18.45 -23.31
N ASP A 387 0.59 -17.84 -23.97
CA ASP A 387 -0.27 -18.51 -24.94
C ASP A 387 0.35 -18.37 -26.35
N PRO A 388 0.79 -19.47 -26.99
CA PRO A 388 1.47 -19.40 -28.28
C PRO A 388 0.55 -18.94 -29.43
N VAL A 389 -0.77 -19.03 -29.27
CA VAL A 389 -1.73 -18.67 -30.32
C VAL A 389 -1.96 -17.16 -30.37
N SER A 390 -2.30 -16.54 -29.23
CA SER A 390 -2.50 -15.09 -29.16
C SER A 390 -1.19 -14.31 -29.06
N GLY A 391 -0.14 -14.93 -28.53
CA GLY A 391 1.11 -14.27 -28.15
C GLY A 391 1.02 -13.46 -26.85
N LEU A 392 -0.13 -13.51 -26.15
CA LEU A 392 -0.36 -12.86 -24.86
C LEU A 392 -0.08 -13.83 -23.70
N SER A 393 0.11 -13.27 -22.51
CA SER A 393 0.40 -14.05 -21.30
C SER A 393 -0.82 -14.14 -20.38
N ARG A 394 -0.83 -15.17 -19.54
CA ARG A 394 -1.88 -15.48 -18.58
C ARG A 394 -1.28 -15.70 -17.20
N PHE A 395 -2.05 -15.44 -16.16
CA PHE A 395 -1.73 -15.94 -14.81
C PHE A 395 -1.94 -17.45 -14.81
N ARG A 396 -0.86 -18.22 -14.91
CA ARG A 396 -0.91 -19.68 -15.04
C ARG A 396 0.29 -20.31 -14.33
N PRO A 397 0.38 -20.19 -13.01
CA PRO A 397 1.50 -20.74 -12.25
C PRO A 397 1.52 -22.27 -12.34
N PRO A 398 2.70 -22.90 -12.41
CA PRO A 398 2.80 -24.34 -12.28
C PRO A 398 2.51 -24.75 -10.82
N SER A 399 1.62 -25.70 -10.59
CA SER A 399 1.23 -26.13 -9.25
C SER A 399 0.87 -27.61 -9.19
N ILE A 400 0.96 -28.20 -8.00
CA ILE A 400 0.53 -29.58 -7.72
C ILE A 400 -0.12 -29.60 -6.33
N GLY A 401 -1.34 -30.13 -6.26
CA GLY A 401 -2.07 -30.32 -5.01
C GLY A 401 -2.80 -29.08 -4.50
N ILE A 402 -3.28 -29.17 -3.27
CA ILE A 402 -4.08 -28.15 -2.60
C ILE A 402 -3.15 -27.09 -1.98
N PRO A 403 -3.45 -25.77 -2.12
CA PRO A 403 -2.70 -24.71 -1.45
C PRO A 403 -2.66 -24.90 0.07
N PRO A 404 -1.47 -25.00 0.71
CA PRO A 404 -1.37 -25.30 2.14
C PRO A 404 -1.65 -24.10 3.06
N GLU A 405 -1.62 -22.88 2.54
CA GLU A 405 -1.76 -21.63 3.32
C GLU A 405 -3.21 -21.22 3.60
N THR A 406 -4.18 -21.90 2.98
CA THR A 406 -5.61 -21.61 3.17
C THR A 406 -6.14 -22.20 4.48
N GLU A 407 -7.27 -21.68 4.95
CA GLU A 407 -7.93 -22.24 6.13
C GLU A 407 -8.32 -23.71 5.91
N PRO A 408 -8.26 -24.59 6.93
CA PRO A 408 -8.58 -26.02 6.76
C PRO A 408 -9.96 -26.29 6.18
N SER A 409 -10.94 -25.43 6.48
CA SER A 409 -12.31 -25.53 5.97
C SER A 409 -12.52 -24.93 4.58
N HIS A 410 -11.55 -24.18 4.05
CA HIS A 410 -11.73 -23.33 2.87
C HIS A 410 -12.20 -24.12 1.65
N PHE A 411 -11.59 -25.28 1.39
CA PHE A 411 -11.91 -26.11 0.22
C PHE A 411 -12.81 -27.31 0.53
N LEU A 412 -13.30 -27.49 1.76
CA LEU A 412 -14.10 -28.68 2.12
C LEU A 412 -15.33 -28.84 1.22
N HIS A 413 -16.06 -27.76 0.98
CA HIS A 413 -17.24 -27.76 0.11
C HIS A 413 -16.93 -28.16 -1.35
N VAL A 414 -15.70 -27.92 -1.82
CA VAL A 414 -15.24 -28.36 -3.14
C VAL A 414 -14.81 -29.81 -3.09
N LEU A 415 -14.09 -30.22 -2.04
CA LEU A 415 -13.42 -31.53 -1.94
C LEU A 415 -14.37 -32.67 -1.55
N GLU A 416 -15.42 -32.38 -0.76
CA GLU A 416 -16.42 -33.36 -0.30
C GLU A 416 -17.05 -34.17 -1.45
N PRO A 417 -17.59 -33.54 -2.52
CA PRO A 417 -18.11 -34.28 -3.67
C PRO A 417 -17.07 -35.19 -4.36
N PHE A 418 -15.80 -34.77 -4.43
CA PHE A 418 -14.74 -35.58 -5.03
C PHE A 418 -14.32 -36.73 -4.12
N ALA A 419 -14.31 -36.54 -2.81
CA ALA A 419 -14.06 -37.62 -1.85
C ALA A 419 -15.16 -38.69 -1.93
N GLU A 420 -16.42 -38.28 -2.01
CA GLU A 420 -17.57 -39.18 -2.22
C GLU A 420 -17.48 -39.93 -3.54
N LYS A 421 -17.13 -39.22 -4.65
CA LYS A 421 -16.89 -39.81 -5.98
C LYS A 421 -15.84 -40.93 -5.95
N HIS A 422 -14.84 -40.81 -5.08
CA HIS A 422 -13.78 -41.80 -4.91
C HIS A 422 -14.04 -42.82 -3.79
N GLY A 423 -15.17 -42.72 -3.07
CA GLY A 423 -15.56 -43.64 -2.01
C GLY A 423 -14.66 -43.56 -0.77
N MET A 424 -14.17 -42.37 -0.41
CA MET A 424 -13.20 -42.15 0.66
C MET A 424 -13.68 -41.07 1.63
N GLY A 425 -13.12 -41.04 2.85
CA GLY A 425 -13.28 -39.88 3.74
C GLY A 425 -12.50 -38.67 3.22
N VAL A 426 -12.95 -37.44 3.51
CA VAL A 426 -12.35 -36.20 2.98
C VAL A 426 -10.87 -36.06 3.34
N ASP A 427 -10.49 -36.32 4.60
CA ASP A 427 -9.08 -36.23 5.03
C ASP A 427 -8.18 -37.26 4.32
N GLU A 428 -8.71 -38.48 4.10
CA GLU A 428 -8.00 -39.53 3.36
C GLU A 428 -7.82 -39.11 1.89
N PHE A 429 -8.88 -38.55 1.29
CA PHE A 429 -8.86 -38.05 -0.08
C PHE A 429 -7.84 -36.93 -0.25
N ILE A 430 -7.86 -35.91 0.62
CA ILE A 430 -6.91 -34.78 0.62
C ILE A 430 -5.47 -35.30 0.65
N THR A 431 -5.19 -36.23 1.55
CA THR A 431 -3.85 -36.82 1.69
C THR A 431 -3.42 -37.53 0.41
N LYS A 432 -4.29 -38.39 -0.16
CA LYS A 432 -3.98 -39.14 -1.38
C LYS A 432 -3.89 -38.26 -2.62
N TYR A 433 -4.72 -37.22 -2.73
CA TYR A 433 -4.67 -36.24 -3.82
C TYR A 433 -3.37 -35.43 -3.79
N ASN A 434 -2.99 -34.91 -2.62
CA ASN A 434 -1.72 -34.21 -2.44
C ASN A 434 -0.52 -35.13 -2.71
N ASN A 435 -0.58 -36.40 -2.32
CA ASN A 435 0.46 -37.38 -2.64
C ASN A 435 0.50 -37.80 -4.12
N GLN A 436 -0.48 -37.39 -4.93
CA GLN A 436 -0.67 -37.80 -6.33
C GLN A 436 -0.97 -39.31 -6.49
N GLU A 437 -1.52 -39.93 -5.44
CA GLU A 437 -2.05 -41.30 -5.45
C GLU A 437 -3.43 -41.35 -6.10
N VAL A 438 -4.21 -40.28 -5.98
CA VAL A 438 -5.47 -40.05 -6.69
C VAL A 438 -5.27 -38.92 -7.70
N LYS A 439 -5.78 -39.11 -8.91
CA LYS A 439 -5.74 -38.11 -9.99
C LYS A 439 -7.15 -37.80 -10.43
N ASP A 440 -7.52 -36.53 -10.40
CA ASP A 440 -8.80 -36.06 -10.90
C ASP A 440 -8.58 -34.76 -11.69
N SER A 441 -8.76 -34.85 -13.01
CA SER A 441 -8.46 -33.74 -13.92
C SER A 441 -9.38 -32.53 -13.72
N GLU A 442 -10.60 -32.74 -13.23
CA GLU A 442 -11.55 -31.65 -12.96
C GLU A 442 -11.11 -30.88 -11.71
N LEU A 443 -10.63 -31.60 -10.70
CA LEU A 443 -10.05 -30.99 -9.50
C LEU A 443 -8.69 -30.31 -9.77
N ASP A 444 -7.87 -30.90 -10.65
CA ASP A 444 -6.61 -30.28 -11.11
C ASP A 444 -6.90 -28.95 -11.84
N ASP A 445 -7.92 -28.90 -12.72
CA ASP A 445 -8.33 -27.68 -13.43
C ASP A 445 -8.85 -26.62 -12.45
N PHE A 446 -9.64 -27.02 -11.44
CA PHE A 446 -10.10 -26.13 -10.37
C PHE A 446 -8.93 -25.47 -9.63
N PHE A 447 -7.96 -26.26 -9.12
CA PHE A 447 -6.83 -25.71 -8.38
C PHE A 447 -5.85 -24.91 -9.26
N LEU A 448 -5.77 -25.23 -10.55
CA LEU A 448 -5.06 -24.39 -11.51
C LEU A 448 -5.68 -22.99 -11.58
N HIS A 449 -7.02 -22.91 -11.66
CA HIS A 449 -7.72 -21.63 -11.67
C HIS A 449 -7.62 -20.90 -10.31
N ASP A 450 -7.77 -21.58 -9.18
CA ASP A 450 -7.59 -20.98 -7.84
C ASP A 450 -6.20 -20.32 -7.68
N ILE A 451 -5.14 -21.05 -8.01
CA ILE A 451 -3.77 -20.54 -7.86
C ILE A 451 -3.49 -19.42 -8.89
N ALA A 452 -4.08 -19.47 -10.08
CA ALA A 452 -4.04 -18.38 -11.04
C ALA A 452 -4.72 -17.10 -10.52
N ILE A 453 -5.85 -17.21 -9.80
CA ILE A 453 -6.51 -16.08 -9.14
C ILE A 453 -5.55 -15.46 -8.10
N ARG A 454 -4.88 -16.28 -7.29
CA ARG A 454 -3.91 -15.79 -6.29
C ARG A 454 -2.68 -15.13 -6.92
N GLU A 455 -2.26 -15.60 -8.10
CA GLU A 455 -1.17 -14.97 -8.87
C GLU A 455 -1.62 -13.64 -9.51
N SER A 456 -2.91 -13.46 -9.80
CA SER A 456 -3.42 -12.19 -10.33
C SER A 456 -3.55 -11.09 -9.27
N GLY A 457 -3.47 -11.46 -7.98
CA GLY A 457 -3.69 -10.58 -6.83
C GLY A 457 -5.17 -10.26 -6.58
N HIS A 458 -6.09 -10.76 -7.40
CA HIS A 458 -7.53 -10.50 -7.26
C HIS A 458 -8.26 -11.71 -6.67
N ASP A 459 -7.70 -12.34 -5.63
CA ASP A 459 -8.32 -13.45 -4.90
C ASP A 459 -9.32 -12.94 -3.85
N THR A 460 -10.64 -13.06 -4.03
CA THR A 460 -11.35 -13.54 -5.24
C THR A 460 -12.28 -12.50 -5.88
N THR A 461 -12.61 -12.73 -7.16
CA THR A 461 -13.54 -11.96 -8.01
C THR A 461 -14.32 -12.92 -8.91
N THR A 462 -15.59 -12.61 -9.19
CA THR A 462 -16.43 -13.33 -10.15
C THR A 462 -15.85 -13.28 -11.57
N ARG A 463 -14.99 -12.31 -11.88
CA ARG A 463 -14.26 -12.21 -13.15
C ARG A 463 -13.47 -13.48 -13.48
N PHE A 464 -12.94 -14.16 -12.46
CA PHE A 464 -11.88 -15.16 -12.62
C PHE A 464 -12.27 -16.58 -12.21
N GLU A 465 -13.45 -16.77 -11.63
CA GLU A 465 -13.91 -18.10 -11.20
C GLU A 465 -13.90 -19.10 -12.36
N ASN A 466 -13.23 -20.24 -12.12
CA ASN A 466 -13.14 -21.37 -13.06
C ASN A 466 -12.65 -20.99 -14.46
N CYS A 467 -11.96 -19.85 -14.62
CA CYS A 467 -11.45 -19.43 -15.92
C CYS A 467 -10.13 -18.66 -15.89
N CYS A 468 -9.67 -18.17 -14.72
CA CYS A 468 -8.48 -17.30 -14.59
C CYS A 468 -7.26 -17.76 -15.42
N ALA A 469 -6.82 -19.01 -15.23
CA ALA A 469 -5.70 -19.61 -15.93
C ALA A 469 -5.79 -19.67 -17.46
N ASP A 470 -6.98 -19.47 -18.03
CA ASP A 470 -7.23 -19.44 -19.46
C ASP A 470 -7.37 -18.01 -20.01
N LEU A 471 -7.44 -16.99 -19.14
CA LEU A 471 -7.62 -15.60 -19.52
C LEU A 471 -6.28 -14.93 -19.77
N ALA A 472 -6.08 -14.42 -20.98
CA ALA A 472 -5.11 -13.37 -21.25
C ALA A 472 -5.73 -12.05 -20.78
N THR A 473 -5.37 -11.64 -19.56
CA THR A 473 -6.02 -10.50 -18.92
C THR A 473 -5.48 -9.18 -19.42
N VAL A 474 -6.32 -8.14 -19.43
CA VAL A 474 -5.88 -6.77 -19.72
C VAL A 474 -4.84 -6.31 -18.69
N ASP A 475 -5.00 -6.69 -17.42
CA ASP A 475 -4.06 -6.38 -16.33
C ASP A 475 -2.64 -6.87 -16.66
N LEU A 476 -2.43 -8.17 -16.80
CA LEU A 476 -1.08 -8.70 -17.01
C LEU A 476 -0.45 -8.17 -18.30
N ASN A 477 -1.22 -8.11 -19.39
CA ASN A 477 -0.67 -7.74 -20.68
C ASN A 477 -0.39 -6.24 -20.82
N THR A 478 -1.09 -5.38 -20.07
CA THR A 478 -0.71 -3.96 -19.95
C THR A 478 0.56 -3.78 -19.12
N LEU A 479 0.75 -4.57 -18.06
CA LEU A 479 1.99 -4.58 -17.28
C LEU A 479 3.19 -5.08 -18.10
N LEU A 480 3.02 -6.12 -18.91
CA LEU A 480 4.07 -6.61 -19.79
C LEU A 480 4.41 -5.64 -20.92
N TYR A 481 3.43 -4.88 -21.41
CA TYR A 481 3.71 -3.76 -22.31
C TYR A 481 4.61 -2.75 -21.60
N LYS A 482 4.27 -2.38 -20.36
CA LYS A 482 5.06 -1.44 -19.57
C LYS A 482 6.49 -1.94 -19.34
N TYR A 483 6.68 -3.22 -19.06
CA TYR A 483 8.01 -3.84 -19.00
C TYR A 483 8.81 -3.64 -20.29
N GLU A 484 8.21 -3.96 -21.43
CA GLU A 484 8.86 -3.85 -22.74
C GLU A 484 9.26 -2.40 -23.05
N VAL A 485 8.39 -1.45 -22.72
CA VAL A 485 8.64 -0.02 -22.87
C VAL A 485 9.77 0.46 -21.95
N ASP A 486 9.68 0.15 -20.66
CA ASP A 486 10.65 0.62 -19.67
C ASP A 486 12.05 0.04 -19.89
N ILE A 487 12.14 -1.24 -20.23
CA ILE A 487 13.42 -1.87 -20.57
C ILE A 487 14.02 -1.18 -21.80
N GLY A 488 13.22 -0.93 -22.83
CA GLY A 488 13.65 -0.21 -24.03
C GLY A 488 14.20 1.19 -23.72
N PHE A 489 13.47 1.97 -22.92
CA PHE A 489 13.92 3.32 -22.53
C PHE A 489 15.12 3.30 -21.60
N ALA A 490 15.19 2.38 -20.63
CA ALA A 490 16.35 2.28 -19.75
C ALA A 490 17.63 1.97 -20.55
N ILE A 491 17.57 1.01 -21.48
CA ILE A 491 18.69 0.67 -22.36
C ILE A 491 19.10 1.88 -23.20
N LYS A 492 18.15 2.53 -23.87
CA LYS A 492 18.42 3.67 -24.74
C LYS A 492 18.98 4.88 -24.00
N ASP A 493 18.34 5.26 -22.90
CA ASP A 493 18.57 6.56 -22.26
C ASP A 493 19.61 6.51 -21.15
N GLN A 494 19.80 5.35 -20.50
CA GLN A 494 20.69 5.21 -19.34
C GLN A 494 21.96 4.39 -19.64
N PHE A 495 21.92 3.53 -20.67
CA PHE A 495 22.98 2.56 -20.98
C PHE A 495 23.50 2.66 -22.43
N ASP A 496 23.40 3.84 -23.05
CA ASP A 496 23.93 4.10 -24.40
C ASP A 496 23.46 3.10 -25.47
N ASP A 497 22.22 2.61 -25.34
CA ASP A 497 21.57 1.59 -26.17
C ASP A 497 22.19 0.18 -26.11
N GLU A 498 23.06 -0.10 -25.14
CA GLU A 498 23.71 -1.40 -24.96
C GLU A 498 23.72 -1.86 -23.49
N LEU A 499 23.11 -3.01 -23.22
CA LEU A 499 23.11 -3.62 -21.89
C LEU A 499 23.48 -5.11 -21.95
N GLU A 500 24.62 -5.45 -21.33
CA GLU A 500 25.07 -6.84 -21.18
C GLU A 500 24.30 -7.59 -20.08
N LEU A 501 24.03 -8.88 -20.33
CA LEU A 501 23.42 -9.80 -19.36
C LEU A 501 24.48 -10.77 -18.84
N PHE A 502 24.49 -10.99 -17.51
CA PHE A 502 25.50 -11.85 -16.87
C PHE A 502 24.94 -13.19 -16.38
N ASP A 503 23.65 -13.25 -16.08
CA ASP A 503 22.97 -14.50 -15.75
C ASP A 503 22.67 -15.26 -17.05
N GLU A 504 23.01 -16.55 -17.11
CA GLU A 504 22.67 -17.41 -18.24
C GLU A 504 21.21 -17.91 -18.12
N PHE A 505 20.38 -17.59 -19.12
CA PHE A 505 19.02 -18.10 -19.31
C PHE A 505 18.63 -18.05 -20.80
N GLU A 506 17.51 -18.70 -21.15
CA GLU A 506 17.02 -18.73 -22.54
C GLU A 506 16.23 -17.46 -22.88
N LEU A 507 16.57 -16.79 -23.98
CA LEU A 507 15.78 -15.68 -24.50
C LEU A 507 14.62 -16.20 -25.36
N THR A 508 13.39 -15.98 -24.90
CA THR A 508 12.18 -16.28 -25.68
C THR A 508 12.15 -15.43 -26.96
N PRO A 509 11.99 -16.04 -28.15
CA PRO A 509 11.71 -15.31 -29.39
C PRO A 509 10.48 -14.39 -29.24
N SER A 510 10.44 -13.29 -30.00
CA SER A 510 9.25 -12.43 -30.01
C SER A 510 8.07 -13.18 -30.63
N PRO A 511 6.94 -13.36 -29.92
CA PRO A 511 5.74 -14.00 -30.50
C PRO A 511 5.04 -13.09 -31.53
N PHE A 512 5.53 -11.87 -31.74
CA PHE A 512 4.93 -10.87 -32.62
C PHE A 512 5.66 -10.72 -33.96
N ALA A 513 6.78 -11.42 -34.18
CA ALA A 513 7.53 -11.36 -35.43
C ALA A 513 6.77 -12.07 -36.58
N GLU A 514 6.83 -11.50 -37.80
CA GLU A 514 6.12 -12.01 -38.99
C GLU A 514 6.59 -13.40 -39.46
N SER A 515 7.79 -13.83 -39.05
CA SER A 515 8.33 -15.17 -39.31
C SER A 515 8.88 -15.81 -38.04
N THR A 516 8.02 -16.26 -37.16
CA THR A 516 8.41 -17.20 -36.09
C THR A 516 8.50 -18.60 -36.68
N ASP A 517 9.57 -18.88 -37.42
CA ASP A 517 9.91 -20.27 -37.69
C ASP A 517 10.30 -20.91 -36.35
N SER A 518 9.54 -21.92 -35.92
CA SER A 518 9.77 -22.67 -34.69
C SER A 518 11.13 -23.40 -34.69
N SER A 519 11.83 -23.40 -35.83
CA SER A 519 13.21 -23.86 -36.00
C SER A 519 14.29 -22.87 -35.52
N THR A 520 13.95 -21.63 -35.17
CA THR A 520 14.93 -20.62 -34.74
C THR A 520 15.57 -21.04 -33.42
N PRO A 521 16.91 -21.26 -33.36
CA PRO A 521 17.56 -21.74 -32.14
C PRO A 521 17.41 -20.73 -31.01
N LYS A 522 17.03 -21.23 -29.83
CA LYS A 522 16.99 -20.44 -28.59
C LYS A 522 18.37 -19.88 -28.31
N ARG A 523 18.46 -18.58 -28.08
CA ARG A 523 19.72 -17.89 -27.77
C ARG A 523 19.90 -17.81 -26.26
N LYS A 524 21.14 -17.97 -25.80
CA LYS A 524 21.49 -17.68 -24.41
C LYS A 524 21.55 -16.18 -24.19
N SER A 525 21.11 -15.72 -23.03
CA SER A 525 21.13 -14.32 -22.61
C SER A 525 22.52 -13.69 -22.67
N THR A 526 23.57 -14.42 -22.28
CA THR A 526 24.97 -13.95 -22.24
C THR A 526 25.62 -13.80 -23.62
N ASP A 527 25.01 -14.36 -24.67
CA ASP A 527 25.51 -14.27 -26.05
C ASP A 527 24.91 -13.08 -26.81
N VAL A 528 24.00 -12.32 -26.18
CA VAL A 528 23.21 -11.27 -26.85
C VAL A 528 23.18 -10.00 -26.00
N THR A 529 23.95 -9.00 -26.44
CA THR A 529 23.82 -7.62 -25.95
C THR A 529 22.40 -7.12 -26.19
N GLN A 530 21.79 -6.54 -25.15
CA GLN A 530 20.43 -6.01 -25.25
C GLN A 530 20.48 -4.58 -25.80
N THR A 531 19.69 -4.33 -26.84
CA THR A 531 19.48 -2.99 -27.45
C THR A 531 18.00 -2.61 -27.33
N SER A 532 17.66 -1.33 -27.36
CA SER A 532 16.27 -0.87 -27.16
C SER A 532 15.29 -1.29 -28.27
N LYS A 533 15.76 -1.38 -29.52
CA LYS A 533 14.89 -1.61 -30.69
C LYS A 533 14.02 -2.89 -30.59
N PRO A 534 14.57 -4.09 -30.32
CA PRO A 534 13.75 -5.29 -30.13
C PRO A 534 12.69 -5.18 -29.03
N TRP A 535 12.95 -4.40 -27.98
CA TRP A 535 12.00 -4.17 -26.89
C TRP A 535 10.84 -3.28 -27.34
N PHE A 536 11.11 -2.21 -28.10
CA PHE A 536 10.05 -1.39 -28.69
C PHE A 536 9.24 -2.14 -29.75
N GLU A 537 9.85 -3.05 -30.51
CA GLU A 537 9.13 -3.95 -31.43
C GLU A 537 8.21 -4.91 -30.68
N ARG A 538 8.64 -5.44 -29.52
CA ARG A 538 7.80 -6.26 -28.64
C ARG A 538 6.61 -5.46 -28.10
N ALA A 539 6.85 -4.26 -27.57
CA ALA A 539 5.80 -3.37 -27.08
C ALA A 539 4.75 -3.06 -28.15
N LYS A 540 5.19 -2.73 -29.38
CA LYS A 540 4.31 -2.49 -30.52
C LYS A 540 3.47 -3.73 -30.86
N GLY A 541 4.10 -4.90 -30.90
CA GLY A 541 3.44 -6.18 -31.13
C GLY A 541 2.38 -6.48 -30.08
N ARG A 542 2.71 -6.27 -28.80
CA ARG A 542 1.78 -6.48 -27.68
C ARG A 542 0.58 -5.52 -27.72
N ARG A 543 0.81 -4.23 -27.98
CA ARG A 543 -0.27 -3.25 -28.18
C ARG A 543 -1.24 -3.72 -29.26
N ALA A 544 -0.72 -4.15 -30.41
CA ALA A 544 -1.56 -4.67 -31.50
C ALA A 544 -2.35 -5.94 -31.12
N ARG A 545 -1.82 -6.79 -30.22
CA ARG A 545 -2.56 -7.96 -29.70
C ARG A 545 -3.61 -7.57 -28.67
N LEU A 546 -3.33 -6.61 -27.78
CA LEU A 546 -4.33 -6.03 -26.86
C LEU A 546 -5.49 -5.43 -27.65
N ASP A 547 -5.20 -4.63 -28.69
CA ASP A 547 -6.24 -4.04 -29.56
C ASP A 547 -7.06 -5.12 -30.27
N ARG A 548 -6.41 -6.18 -30.75
CA ARG A 548 -7.09 -7.25 -31.49
C ARG A 548 -8.00 -8.11 -30.61
N TYR A 549 -7.55 -8.47 -29.41
CA TYR A 549 -8.21 -9.49 -28.59
C TYR A 549 -8.99 -8.91 -27.40
N CYS A 550 -8.56 -7.77 -26.87
CA CYS A 550 -9.07 -7.20 -25.63
C CYS A 550 -9.87 -5.91 -25.84
N TRP A 551 -9.55 -5.09 -26.84
CA TRP A 551 -10.32 -3.87 -27.11
C TRP A 551 -11.70 -4.17 -27.74
N ASN A 552 -12.70 -3.36 -27.38
CA ASN A 552 -14.03 -3.39 -27.97
C ASN A 552 -14.49 -1.96 -28.29
N ASP A 553 -14.61 -1.62 -29.58
CA ASP A 553 -14.96 -0.26 -30.04
C ASP A 553 -16.38 0.19 -29.63
N GLU A 554 -17.34 -0.73 -29.65
CA GLU A 554 -18.74 -0.42 -29.32
C GLU A 554 -18.85 -0.03 -27.85
N ALA A 555 -18.31 -0.87 -26.97
CA ALA A 555 -18.25 -0.62 -25.54
C ALA A 555 -17.28 0.53 -25.18
N GLY A 556 -16.26 0.78 -26.02
CA GLY A 556 -15.15 1.67 -25.71
C GLY A 556 -14.37 1.25 -24.47
N ASN A 557 -14.14 -0.06 -24.35
CA ASN A 557 -13.54 -0.67 -23.17
C ASN A 557 -12.63 -1.84 -23.53
N TYR A 558 -11.72 -2.20 -22.62
CA TYR A 558 -10.92 -3.42 -22.69
C TYR A 558 -11.55 -4.55 -21.86
N PHE A 559 -11.53 -5.75 -22.40
CA PHE A 559 -11.99 -7.01 -21.80
C PHE A 559 -10.91 -8.08 -21.88
N ASP A 560 -11.02 -9.11 -21.06
CA ASP A 560 -10.10 -10.23 -21.12
C ASP A 560 -10.37 -11.11 -22.34
N TYR A 561 -9.33 -11.80 -22.79
CA TYR A 561 -9.46 -12.78 -23.86
C TYR A 561 -9.28 -14.19 -23.31
N ASN A 562 -10.32 -15.02 -23.42
CA ASN A 562 -10.25 -16.42 -23.02
C ASN A 562 -9.57 -17.23 -24.14
N THR A 563 -8.34 -17.67 -23.88
CA THR A 563 -7.49 -18.39 -24.85
C THR A 563 -7.98 -19.81 -25.14
N LYS A 564 -8.68 -20.45 -24.20
CA LYS A 564 -9.24 -21.81 -24.36
C LYS A 564 -10.47 -21.81 -25.28
N THR A 565 -11.38 -20.85 -25.10
CA THR A 565 -12.59 -20.69 -25.91
C THR A 565 -12.39 -19.80 -27.14
N GLN A 566 -11.26 -19.10 -27.21
CA GLN A 566 -10.88 -18.12 -28.22
C GLN A 566 -11.88 -16.96 -28.36
N LYS A 567 -12.45 -16.51 -27.25
CA LYS A 567 -13.46 -15.45 -27.19
C LYS A 567 -13.08 -14.35 -26.20
N GLN A 568 -13.38 -13.12 -26.56
CA GLN A 568 -13.36 -11.99 -25.64
C GLN A 568 -14.46 -12.15 -24.59
N THR A 569 -14.18 -11.81 -23.33
CA THR A 569 -15.16 -11.79 -22.25
C THR A 569 -16.02 -10.51 -22.32
N THR A 570 -17.03 -10.41 -21.46
CA THR A 570 -17.87 -9.21 -21.34
C THR A 570 -17.85 -8.65 -19.91
N PHE A 571 -16.84 -9.02 -19.12
CA PHE A 571 -16.74 -8.60 -17.72
C PHE A 571 -16.06 -7.22 -17.62
N GLU A 572 -16.82 -6.22 -17.16
CA GLU A 572 -16.35 -4.85 -16.98
C GLU A 572 -15.55 -4.71 -15.70
N THR A 573 -14.28 -4.35 -15.82
CA THR A 573 -13.35 -4.22 -14.70
C THR A 573 -12.58 -2.90 -14.79
N ALA A 574 -12.30 -2.31 -13.64
CA ALA A 574 -11.47 -1.11 -13.51
C ALA A 574 -10.04 -1.31 -14.04
N THR A 575 -9.58 -2.56 -14.14
CA THR A 575 -8.27 -2.90 -14.73
C THR A 575 -8.15 -2.55 -16.22
N SER A 576 -9.27 -2.34 -16.91
CA SER A 576 -9.28 -1.75 -18.27
C SER A 576 -8.56 -0.38 -18.33
N LEU A 577 -8.60 0.39 -17.24
CA LEU A 577 -7.92 1.68 -17.14
C LEU A 577 -6.39 1.54 -17.01
N TRP A 578 -5.87 0.34 -16.75
CA TRP A 578 -4.43 0.10 -16.69
C TRP A 578 -3.76 0.30 -18.05
N ALA A 579 -4.52 0.21 -19.15
CA ALA A 579 -4.04 0.57 -20.47
C ALA A 579 -3.60 2.05 -20.56
N LEU A 580 -4.26 2.94 -19.79
CA LEU A 580 -3.86 4.35 -19.67
C LEU A 580 -2.57 4.49 -18.86
N TRP A 581 -2.46 3.78 -17.73
CA TRP A 581 -1.25 3.81 -16.93
C TRP A 581 -0.05 3.27 -17.68
N ALA A 582 -0.21 2.13 -18.35
CA ALA A 582 0.82 1.49 -19.17
C ALA A 582 1.16 2.29 -20.42
N GLY A 583 0.22 3.11 -20.93
CA GLY A 583 0.42 3.97 -22.10
C GLY A 583 0.31 3.21 -23.42
N CYS A 584 -0.49 2.15 -23.44
CA CYS A 584 -0.72 1.36 -24.65
C CYS A 584 -2.02 1.74 -25.35
N ALA A 585 -2.93 2.49 -24.70
CA ALA A 585 -4.11 3.02 -25.37
C ALA A 585 -3.73 4.15 -26.35
N THR A 586 -4.42 4.23 -27.48
CA THR A 586 -4.38 5.43 -28.33
C THR A 586 -5.16 6.58 -27.68
N GLU A 587 -4.97 7.82 -28.14
CA GLU A 587 -5.75 8.97 -27.64
C GLU A 587 -7.28 8.77 -27.79
N THR A 588 -7.70 8.12 -28.89
CA THR A 588 -9.12 7.83 -29.14
C THR A 588 -9.66 6.77 -28.19
N GLN A 589 -8.90 5.69 -27.95
CA GLN A 589 -9.25 4.68 -26.95
C GLN A 589 -9.27 5.28 -25.55
N ALA A 590 -8.31 6.16 -25.22
CA ALA A 590 -8.25 6.82 -23.92
C ALA A 590 -9.47 7.71 -23.68
N LYS A 591 -9.86 8.50 -24.68
CA LYS A 591 -11.11 9.27 -24.63
C LYS A 591 -12.33 8.37 -24.43
N ALA A 592 -12.42 7.26 -25.19
CA ALA A 592 -13.52 6.32 -25.06
C ALA A 592 -13.57 5.65 -23.66
N LEU A 593 -12.41 5.29 -23.08
CA LEU A 593 -12.32 4.78 -21.72
C LEU A 593 -12.85 5.80 -20.70
N VAL A 594 -12.50 7.07 -20.84
CA VAL A 594 -12.99 8.14 -19.94
C VAL A 594 -14.48 8.41 -20.10
N GLU A 595 -14.99 8.41 -21.33
CA GLU A 595 -16.38 8.75 -21.62
C GLU A 595 -17.35 7.58 -21.39
N LYS A 596 -16.91 6.33 -21.60
CA LYS A 596 -17.76 5.14 -21.57
C LYS A 596 -17.43 4.16 -20.44
N ALA A 597 -16.14 3.86 -20.19
CA ALA A 597 -15.75 2.84 -19.22
C ALA A 597 -15.68 3.37 -17.79
N LEU A 598 -15.02 4.52 -17.56
CA LEU A 598 -14.87 5.12 -16.23
C LEU A 598 -16.22 5.33 -15.48
N PRO A 599 -17.30 5.81 -16.13
CA PRO A 599 -18.60 5.95 -15.47
C PRO A 599 -19.22 4.64 -14.97
N LEU A 600 -18.76 3.49 -15.45
CA LEU A 600 -19.24 2.17 -14.97
C LEU A 600 -18.72 1.83 -13.58
N PHE A 601 -17.62 2.46 -13.15
CA PHE A 601 -16.91 2.15 -11.92
C PHE A 601 -16.92 3.32 -10.92
N GLU A 602 -17.05 4.56 -11.40
CA GLU A 602 -17.01 5.76 -10.54
C GLU A 602 -18.24 5.85 -9.61
N VAL A 603 -17.99 5.79 -8.31
CA VAL A 603 -18.98 5.89 -7.21
C VAL A 603 -18.57 6.98 -6.22
N MET A 604 -19.29 7.12 -5.09
CA MET A 604 -19.02 8.20 -4.14
C MET A 604 -17.60 8.20 -3.57
N GLY A 605 -17.05 7.00 -3.31
CA GLY A 605 -15.74 6.80 -2.70
C GLY A 605 -14.58 6.52 -3.66
N GLY A 606 -14.75 6.67 -4.98
CA GLY A 606 -13.67 6.42 -5.96
C GLY A 606 -14.16 5.54 -7.11
N ILE A 607 -13.35 4.56 -7.53
CA ILE A 607 -13.76 3.54 -8.51
C ILE A 607 -13.87 2.16 -7.86
N THR A 608 -14.96 1.43 -8.16
CA THR A 608 -15.13 0.03 -7.76
C THR A 608 -14.32 -0.90 -8.67
N THR A 609 -14.01 -2.11 -8.19
CA THR A 609 -13.21 -3.08 -8.96
C THR A 609 -13.85 -3.50 -10.29
N CYS A 610 -15.17 -3.61 -10.31
CA CYS A 610 -15.96 -3.96 -11.48
C CYS A 610 -17.28 -3.19 -11.47
N SER A 611 -18.04 -3.29 -12.56
CA SER A 611 -19.41 -2.77 -12.58
C SER A 611 -20.35 -3.67 -11.78
N GLU A 612 -21.41 -3.10 -11.23
CA GLU A 612 -22.47 -3.87 -10.55
C GLU A 612 -23.10 -4.92 -11.48
N ARG A 613 -23.21 -4.59 -12.77
CA ARG A 613 -23.72 -5.44 -13.83
C ARG A 613 -22.86 -6.70 -14.00
N SER A 614 -21.54 -6.55 -14.09
CA SER A 614 -20.64 -7.68 -14.32
C SER A 614 -20.49 -8.59 -13.11
N ARG A 615 -20.53 -8.05 -11.88
CA ARG A 615 -20.62 -8.88 -10.66
C ARG A 615 -21.90 -9.74 -10.63
N GLY A 616 -23.01 -9.22 -11.17
CA GLY A 616 -24.29 -9.94 -11.19
C GLY A 616 -24.95 -10.06 -9.80
N PRO A 617 -26.18 -10.56 -9.69
CA PRO A 617 -26.91 -10.60 -8.43
C PRO A 617 -26.20 -11.47 -7.39
N LEU A 618 -26.29 -11.06 -6.11
CA LEU A 618 -25.81 -11.88 -4.99
C LEU A 618 -26.80 -13.01 -4.74
N THR A 619 -26.32 -14.26 -4.78
CA THR A 619 -27.08 -15.47 -4.45
C THR A 619 -26.22 -16.39 -3.58
N PRO A 620 -26.76 -17.45 -2.96
CA PRO A 620 -25.94 -18.45 -2.27
C PRO A 620 -24.84 -19.06 -3.16
N GLU A 621 -25.09 -19.15 -4.46
CA GLU A 621 -24.15 -19.66 -5.47
C GLU A 621 -23.21 -18.58 -6.03
N ASN A 622 -23.51 -17.29 -5.83
CA ASN A 622 -22.67 -16.15 -6.19
C ASN A 622 -22.60 -15.17 -5.00
N PRO A 623 -21.92 -15.55 -3.89
CA PRO A 623 -21.78 -14.69 -2.73
C PRO A 623 -20.92 -13.47 -3.05
N ALA A 624 -20.95 -12.47 -2.18
CA ALA A 624 -20.12 -11.27 -2.34
C ALA A 624 -18.63 -11.64 -2.26
N LYS A 625 -17.85 -11.14 -3.21
CA LYS A 625 -16.39 -11.35 -3.28
C LYS A 625 -15.67 -10.04 -3.09
N GLN A 626 -14.48 -10.11 -2.51
CA GLN A 626 -13.77 -8.91 -2.07
C GLN A 626 -13.24 -8.05 -3.23
N TRP A 627 -12.94 -8.64 -4.40
CA TRP A 627 -12.51 -7.92 -5.60
C TRP A 627 -13.65 -7.69 -6.61
N ASP A 628 -14.87 -7.50 -6.12
CA ASP A 628 -16.01 -7.10 -6.96
C ASP A 628 -16.71 -5.85 -6.39
N TYR A 629 -17.61 -5.26 -7.18
CA TYR A 629 -18.55 -4.23 -6.71
C TYR A 629 -19.28 -4.69 -5.43
N PRO A 630 -19.43 -3.84 -4.39
CA PRO A 630 -19.17 -2.39 -4.34
C PRO A 630 -17.77 -2.02 -3.83
N TYR A 631 -16.86 -2.97 -3.72
CA TYR A 631 -15.58 -2.74 -3.07
C TYR A 631 -14.58 -2.05 -3.99
N ALA A 632 -13.78 -1.18 -3.37
CA ALA A 632 -12.73 -0.44 -4.01
C ALA A 632 -11.40 -0.67 -3.28
N TRP A 633 -10.35 -0.82 -4.08
CA TRP A 633 -9.02 -1.14 -3.61
C TRP A 633 -8.02 -0.05 -4.00
N PRO A 634 -7.06 0.28 -3.13
CA PRO A 634 -6.06 1.31 -3.39
C PRO A 634 -5.31 1.19 -4.73
N PRO A 635 -4.87 -0.01 -5.17
CA PRO A 635 -4.20 -0.20 -6.46
C PRO A 635 -4.92 0.38 -7.67
N HIS A 636 -6.23 0.12 -7.78
CA HIS A 636 -7.02 0.56 -8.93
C HIS A 636 -7.14 2.08 -8.97
N GLN A 637 -7.24 2.73 -7.81
CA GLN A 637 -7.34 4.17 -7.73
C GLN A 637 -6.04 4.82 -8.22
N VAL A 638 -4.91 4.41 -7.66
CA VAL A 638 -3.60 4.98 -7.96
C VAL A 638 -3.26 4.81 -9.43
N ILE A 639 -3.46 3.61 -9.99
CA ILE A 639 -3.23 3.34 -11.40
C ILE A 639 -4.13 4.22 -12.29
N ALA A 640 -5.41 4.34 -11.94
CA ALA A 640 -6.34 5.17 -12.71
C ALA A 640 -5.95 6.65 -12.69
N TRP A 641 -5.55 7.22 -11.54
CA TRP A 641 -5.15 8.63 -11.45
C TRP A 641 -3.95 8.94 -12.34
N VAL A 642 -2.92 8.11 -12.25
CA VAL A 642 -1.68 8.26 -13.01
C VAL A 642 -1.94 8.04 -14.51
N GLY A 643 -2.75 7.05 -14.87
CA GLY A 643 -3.16 6.81 -16.25
C GLY A 643 -3.96 7.98 -16.84
N LEU A 644 -4.91 8.52 -16.08
CA LEU A 644 -5.70 9.69 -16.49
C LEU A 644 -4.81 10.93 -16.67
N GLU A 645 -3.89 11.20 -15.74
CA GLU A 645 -2.91 12.28 -15.86
C GLU A 645 -2.06 12.13 -17.12
N ARG A 646 -1.58 10.91 -17.39
CA ARG A 646 -0.73 10.61 -18.56
C ARG A 646 -1.37 11.05 -19.88
N TYR A 647 -2.69 10.86 -20.01
CA TYR A 647 -3.47 11.23 -21.19
C TYR A 647 -4.12 12.63 -21.09
N GLY A 648 -3.73 13.44 -20.11
CA GLY A 648 -4.19 14.83 -19.97
C GLY A 648 -5.56 15.00 -19.29
N PHE A 649 -6.17 13.93 -18.76
CA PHE A 649 -7.45 13.95 -18.05
C PHE A 649 -7.29 14.28 -16.56
N MET A 650 -6.53 15.35 -16.25
CA MET A 650 -6.20 15.75 -14.88
C MET A 650 -7.45 16.02 -14.03
N GLU A 651 -8.49 16.66 -14.58
CA GLU A 651 -9.72 16.93 -13.82
C GLU A 651 -10.43 15.64 -13.38
N ALA A 652 -10.39 14.59 -14.20
CA ALA A 652 -10.93 13.29 -13.84
C ALA A 652 -10.06 12.63 -12.74
N ALA A 653 -8.72 12.66 -12.89
CA ALA A 653 -7.81 12.15 -11.88
C ALA A 653 -8.04 12.81 -10.51
N GLN A 654 -8.14 14.15 -10.49
CA GLN A 654 -8.40 14.93 -9.28
C GLN A 654 -9.77 14.62 -8.65
N ARG A 655 -10.80 14.45 -9.48
CA ARG A 655 -12.14 14.07 -9.01
C ARG A 655 -12.12 12.72 -8.32
N LEU A 656 -11.47 11.72 -8.91
CA LEU A 656 -11.35 10.38 -8.32
C LEU A 656 -10.49 10.39 -7.06
N ALA A 657 -9.37 11.11 -7.05
CA ALA A 657 -8.54 11.27 -5.86
C ALA A 657 -9.32 11.95 -4.72
N TYR A 658 -10.11 12.99 -5.01
CA TYR A 658 -10.94 13.65 -4.01
C TYR A 658 -11.95 12.68 -3.39
N ARG A 659 -12.65 11.90 -4.21
CA ARG A 659 -13.64 10.90 -3.76
C ARG A 659 -13.00 9.84 -2.86
N TRP A 660 -11.83 9.33 -3.24
CA TRP A 660 -11.10 8.33 -2.47
C TRP A 660 -10.58 8.89 -1.13
N VAL A 661 -9.92 10.04 -1.15
CA VAL A 661 -9.41 10.67 0.07
C VAL A 661 -10.55 11.08 1.00
N TYR A 662 -11.69 11.53 0.46
CA TYR A 662 -12.90 11.77 1.24
C TYR A 662 -13.41 10.52 1.96
N MET A 663 -13.48 9.38 1.25
CA MET A 663 -13.88 8.11 1.85
C MET A 663 -12.92 7.69 2.97
N MET A 664 -11.60 7.77 2.74
CA MET A 664 -10.59 7.45 3.74
C MET A 664 -10.69 8.35 4.98
N ILE A 665 -10.86 9.65 4.80
CA ILE A 665 -11.00 10.60 5.91
C ILE A 665 -12.30 10.41 6.67
N THR A 666 -13.40 10.12 5.96
CA THR A 666 -14.68 9.79 6.61
C THR A 666 -14.52 8.57 7.49
N ALA A 667 -13.93 7.48 6.96
CA ALA A 667 -13.66 6.28 7.75
C ALA A 667 -12.73 6.55 8.94
N PHE A 668 -11.66 7.31 8.73
CA PHE A 668 -10.70 7.69 9.77
C PHE A 668 -11.35 8.50 10.91
N VAL A 669 -12.21 9.47 10.57
CA VAL A 669 -12.90 10.34 11.53
C VAL A 669 -14.00 9.57 12.28
N ASP A 670 -14.75 8.74 11.58
CA ASP A 670 -15.95 8.10 12.13
C ASP A 670 -15.66 6.81 12.90
N PHE A 671 -14.54 6.14 12.60
CA PHE A 671 -14.21 4.82 13.16
C PHE A 671 -12.83 4.81 13.81
N ASN A 672 -12.63 5.65 14.82
CA ASN A 672 -11.48 5.62 15.71
C ASN A 672 -10.09 5.64 15.03
N GLY A 673 -9.93 6.36 13.92
CA GLY A 673 -8.68 6.46 13.18
C GLY A 673 -8.40 5.29 12.23
N THR A 674 -9.40 4.43 11.97
CA THR A 674 -9.24 3.19 11.19
C THR A 674 -8.75 3.44 9.76
N VAL A 675 -7.74 2.67 9.34
CA VAL A 675 -7.22 2.60 7.97
C VAL A 675 -7.09 1.13 7.57
N THR A 676 -7.99 0.65 6.72
CA THR A 676 -8.11 -0.77 6.35
C THR A 676 -7.47 -1.11 5.02
N GLU A 677 -7.42 -2.42 4.74
CA GLU A 677 -7.01 -3.01 3.48
C GLU A 677 -7.86 -2.54 2.28
N LYS A 678 -9.19 -2.62 2.37
CA LYS A 678 -10.15 -2.19 1.34
C LYS A 678 -11.35 -1.45 1.94
N PHE A 679 -12.21 -0.90 1.08
CA PHE A 679 -13.40 -0.15 1.50
C PHE A 679 -14.62 -0.47 0.63
N ASP A 680 -15.81 -0.31 1.19
CA ASP A 680 -17.05 -0.19 0.42
C ASP A 680 -17.17 1.27 -0.07
N ALA A 681 -16.89 1.49 -1.35
CA ALA A 681 -16.86 2.84 -1.94
C ALA A 681 -18.25 3.40 -2.26
N VAL A 682 -19.30 2.59 -2.13
CA VAL A 682 -20.69 3.04 -2.31
C VAL A 682 -21.25 3.52 -0.97
N ARG A 683 -21.03 2.75 0.09
CA ARG A 683 -21.50 3.06 1.45
C ARG A 683 -20.54 3.94 2.25
N LEU A 684 -19.33 4.18 1.73
CA LEU A 684 -18.28 4.96 2.38
C LEU A 684 -17.87 4.42 3.75
N THR A 685 -17.71 3.11 3.83
CA THR A 685 -17.36 2.44 5.09
C THR A 685 -16.18 1.49 4.90
N HIS A 686 -15.44 1.29 5.98
CA HIS A 686 -14.43 0.25 6.09
C HIS A 686 -15.06 -1.11 6.43
N MET A 687 -16.37 -1.20 6.67
CA MET A 687 -17.05 -2.47 6.93
C MET A 687 -17.22 -3.26 5.64
N VAL A 688 -16.44 -4.34 5.50
CA VAL A 688 -16.48 -5.25 4.36
C VAL A 688 -16.70 -6.66 4.89
N ASP A 689 -17.87 -7.22 4.60
CA ASP A 689 -18.30 -8.54 5.09
C ASP A 689 -18.07 -9.67 4.07
N ALA A 690 -17.41 -9.38 2.95
CA ALA A 690 -17.07 -10.38 1.95
C ALA A 690 -15.91 -11.28 2.43
N GLU A 691 -16.06 -12.59 2.24
CA GLU A 691 -15.05 -13.60 2.56
C GLU A 691 -14.55 -13.52 4.02
N TYR A 692 -13.26 -13.32 4.25
CA TYR A 692 -12.67 -13.18 5.60
C TYR A 692 -12.77 -11.76 6.17
N GLY A 693 -13.49 -10.87 5.49
CA GLY A 693 -13.68 -9.48 5.85
C GLY A 693 -12.42 -8.62 5.70
N ASN A 694 -12.41 -7.48 6.39
CA ASN A 694 -11.30 -6.54 6.32
C ASN A 694 -10.20 -6.85 7.35
N GLN A 695 -8.94 -6.73 6.93
CA GLN A 695 -7.79 -6.81 7.83
C GLN A 695 -7.42 -5.43 8.37
N GLY A 696 -6.80 -5.39 9.56
CA GLY A 696 -6.35 -4.15 10.19
C GLY A 696 -7.42 -3.39 10.99
N ILE A 697 -8.58 -4.01 11.24
CA ILE A 697 -9.66 -3.45 12.08
C ILE A 697 -9.59 -3.87 13.56
N ASP A 698 -8.90 -4.98 13.83
CA ASP A 698 -8.75 -5.54 15.18
C ASP A 698 -7.55 -4.89 15.87
N PHE A 699 -7.80 -3.74 16.49
CA PHE A 699 -6.82 -3.03 17.31
C PHE A 699 -7.48 -2.40 18.54
N ASP A 700 -6.73 -2.40 19.64
CA ASP A 700 -7.15 -1.73 20.86
C ASP A 700 -6.68 -0.27 20.86
N PHE A 701 -7.63 0.65 21.04
CA PHE A 701 -7.44 2.09 21.27
C PHE A 701 -6.83 2.89 20.11
N VAL A 702 -5.67 2.49 19.56
CA VAL A 702 -4.87 3.25 18.59
C VAL A 702 -4.45 2.35 17.42
N PRO A 703 -4.79 2.72 16.17
CA PRO A 703 -4.26 2.03 15.01
C PRO A 703 -2.76 2.33 14.88
N ARG A 704 -1.94 1.28 14.81
CA ARG A 704 -0.47 1.42 14.83
C ARG A 704 0.17 1.50 13.46
N GLU A 705 -0.47 0.96 12.44
CA GLU A 705 0.18 0.74 11.16
C GLU A 705 -0.71 0.97 9.93
N GLY A 706 -2.04 0.97 10.08
CA GLY A 706 -2.96 0.99 8.95
C GLY A 706 -2.70 -0.19 8.01
N PHE A 707 -2.81 0.05 6.70
CA PHE A 707 -2.45 -0.94 5.68
C PHE A 707 -1.62 -0.27 4.58
N GLY A 708 -0.52 -0.91 4.18
CA GLY A 708 0.56 -0.31 3.38
C GLY A 708 0.10 0.41 2.11
N TRP A 709 -0.68 -0.24 1.24
CA TRP A 709 -1.16 0.42 0.02
C TRP A 709 -2.23 1.50 0.26
N SER A 710 -2.91 1.47 1.41
CA SER A 710 -3.96 2.43 1.77
C SER A 710 -3.26 3.68 2.24
N ASN A 711 -2.26 3.53 3.11
CA ASN A 711 -1.31 4.56 3.50
C ASN A 711 -0.70 5.24 2.27
N ALA A 712 -0.20 4.44 1.31
CA ALA A 712 0.36 4.97 0.08
C ALA A 712 -0.68 5.71 -0.78
N SER A 713 -1.87 5.14 -1.00
CA SER A 713 -2.91 5.78 -1.80
C SER A 713 -3.39 7.10 -1.22
N PHE A 714 -3.35 7.24 0.11
CA PHE A 714 -3.62 8.51 0.77
C PHE A 714 -2.56 9.54 0.44
N GLN A 715 -1.26 9.25 0.67
CA GLN A 715 -0.17 10.18 0.38
C GLN A 715 -0.09 10.54 -1.11
N VAL A 716 -0.22 9.54 -2.00
CA VAL A 716 -0.25 9.75 -3.45
C VAL A 716 -1.49 10.57 -3.83
N GLY A 717 -2.67 10.25 -3.29
CA GLY A 717 -3.91 10.98 -3.54
C GLY A 717 -3.81 12.46 -3.17
N LEU A 718 -3.21 12.79 -2.02
CA LEU A 718 -2.96 14.17 -1.60
C LEU A 718 -2.13 14.97 -2.61
N SER A 719 -1.29 14.30 -3.40
CA SER A 719 -0.45 14.96 -4.40
C SER A 719 -1.23 15.38 -5.66
N PHE A 720 -2.37 14.72 -5.96
CA PHE A 720 -3.25 15.13 -7.06
C PHE A 720 -4.14 16.33 -6.68
N LEU A 721 -4.37 16.57 -5.39
CA LEU A 721 -5.33 17.55 -4.89
C LEU A 721 -4.77 18.99 -4.85
N THR A 722 -5.60 19.95 -5.21
CA THR A 722 -5.30 21.39 -5.01
C THR A 722 -5.48 21.80 -3.54
N ASN A 723 -4.95 22.97 -3.16
CA ASN A 723 -5.13 23.50 -1.81
C ASN A 723 -6.61 23.65 -1.43
N SER A 724 -7.44 24.15 -2.36
CA SER A 724 -8.90 24.26 -2.15
C SER A 724 -9.56 22.92 -1.88
N MET A 725 -9.15 21.86 -2.60
CA MET A 725 -9.63 20.49 -2.37
C MET A 725 -9.23 19.99 -0.99
N LYS A 726 -7.96 20.18 -0.61
CA LYS A 726 -7.45 19.79 0.72
C LYS A 726 -8.22 20.48 1.84
N THR A 727 -8.41 21.80 1.75
CA THR A 727 -9.20 22.56 2.73
C THR A 727 -10.66 22.09 2.83
N ALA A 728 -11.27 21.68 1.72
CA ALA A 728 -12.63 21.13 1.74
C ALA A 728 -12.68 19.75 2.43
N LEU A 729 -11.67 18.90 2.21
CA LEU A 729 -11.53 17.59 2.85
C LEU A 729 -11.18 17.67 4.33
N SER A 730 -10.38 18.67 4.74
CA SER A 730 -10.07 18.99 6.14
C SER A 730 -11.30 19.18 7.02
N VAL A 731 -12.43 19.59 6.42
CA VAL A 731 -13.72 19.75 7.10
C VAL A 731 -14.77 18.73 6.64
N CYS A 732 -14.33 17.62 6.05
CA CYS A 732 -15.16 16.53 5.55
C CYS A 732 -16.27 16.98 4.57
N THR A 733 -15.98 17.89 3.64
CA THR A 733 -16.93 18.30 2.60
C THR A 733 -17.12 17.19 1.58
N SER A 734 -18.36 16.70 1.42
CA SER A 734 -18.64 15.61 0.49
C SER A 734 -18.35 15.98 -0.97
N PRO A 735 -17.99 15.00 -1.84
CA PRO A 735 -17.75 15.25 -3.26
C PRO A 735 -18.93 15.92 -3.95
N GLU A 736 -20.16 15.52 -3.63
CA GLU A 736 -21.37 16.11 -4.19
C GLU A 736 -21.50 17.61 -3.87
N VAL A 737 -21.20 18.00 -2.62
CA VAL A 737 -21.23 19.41 -2.21
C VAL A 737 -20.10 20.19 -2.86
N TYR A 738 -18.89 19.64 -2.89
CA TYR A 738 -17.72 20.33 -3.43
C TYR A 738 -17.85 20.58 -4.94
N PHE A 739 -18.26 19.57 -5.71
CA PHE A 739 -18.36 19.67 -7.17
C PHE A 739 -19.66 20.34 -7.64
N SER A 740 -20.78 20.27 -6.91
CA SER A 740 -22.03 20.97 -7.29
C SER A 740 -21.90 22.50 -7.26
N ARG A 741 -21.15 23.06 -6.31
CA ARG A 741 -20.89 24.51 -6.20
C ARG A 741 -20.17 25.09 -7.44
N ARG A 742 -19.45 24.26 -8.20
CA ARG A 742 -18.73 24.69 -9.41
C ARG A 742 -19.59 24.73 -10.67
N VAL A 743 -20.74 24.04 -10.71
CA VAL A 743 -21.64 24.00 -11.88
C VAL A 743 -22.52 25.27 -11.97
N GLY A 744 -22.65 26.02 -10.86
CA GLY A 744 -23.58 27.15 -10.71
C GLY A 744 -23.12 28.53 -11.24
N GLY A 745 -21.98 28.63 -11.94
CA GLY A 745 -21.59 29.89 -12.63
C GLY A 745 -20.74 30.88 -11.83
N GLU A 746 -20.30 30.55 -10.62
CA GLU A 746 -19.23 31.30 -9.94
C GLU A 746 -17.88 30.69 -10.28
N SER A 747 -17.30 31.13 -11.41
CA SER A 747 -15.86 31.09 -11.60
C SER A 747 -15.23 32.16 -10.70
N GLU A 748 -15.34 32.02 -9.37
CA GLU A 748 -14.53 32.85 -8.49
C GLU A 748 -13.07 32.51 -8.76
N GLY A 749 -12.33 33.55 -9.15
CA GLY A 749 -10.90 33.52 -9.42
C GLY A 749 -10.09 33.27 -8.15
N LEU A 750 -10.21 32.06 -7.61
CA LEU A 750 -9.13 31.44 -6.87
C LEU A 750 -8.06 31.13 -7.92
N GLU A 751 -6.89 31.75 -7.75
CA GLU A 751 -5.70 31.43 -8.52
C GLU A 751 -5.65 29.91 -8.71
N ARG A 752 -5.44 29.47 -9.95
CA ARG A 752 -5.18 28.06 -10.24
C ARG A 752 -3.83 27.73 -9.61
N ASP A 753 -3.81 27.55 -8.30
CA ASP A 753 -2.73 26.90 -7.61
C ASP A 753 -2.52 25.60 -8.37
N ALA A 754 -1.38 25.51 -9.05
CA ALA A 754 -0.96 24.27 -9.64
C ALA A 754 -0.97 23.22 -8.51
N PRO A 755 -1.43 21.99 -8.77
CA PRO A 755 -1.25 20.93 -7.80
C PRO A 755 0.20 20.92 -7.35
N VAL A 756 0.45 20.60 -6.08
CA VAL A 756 1.81 20.24 -5.66
C VAL A 756 2.22 19.14 -6.63
N THR A 757 3.23 19.41 -7.47
CA THR A 757 3.63 18.44 -8.49
C THR A 757 3.81 17.11 -7.76
N PRO A 758 3.07 16.05 -8.15
CA PRO A 758 3.20 14.77 -7.48
C PRO A 758 4.67 14.48 -7.31
N PRO A 759 5.12 14.01 -6.13
CA PRO A 759 6.46 13.49 -5.98
C PRO A 759 6.58 12.40 -7.05
N ALA A 760 7.20 12.80 -8.16
CA ALA A 760 7.08 12.24 -9.49
C ALA A 760 6.67 10.74 -9.53
N VAL A 761 5.38 10.43 -9.59
CA VAL A 761 4.95 9.17 -10.22
C VAL A 761 5.14 9.40 -11.71
N LEU A 762 6.40 9.29 -12.14
CA LEU A 762 6.80 9.56 -13.50
C LEU A 762 6.14 8.47 -14.36
N ALA A 763 4.95 8.74 -14.89
CA ALA A 763 4.55 8.11 -16.11
C ALA A 763 5.66 8.44 -17.11
N ALA A 764 6.55 7.49 -17.39
CA ALA A 764 7.63 7.67 -18.35
C ALA A 764 7.02 8.26 -19.63
N LYS A 765 7.37 9.51 -19.95
CA LYS A 765 6.90 10.17 -21.18
C LYS A 765 7.70 9.65 -22.37
N GLY A 766 7.63 8.35 -22.56
CA GLY A 766 8.14 7.66 -23.72
C GLY A 766 7.04 7.58 -24.75
N ASP A 767 6.94 8.58 -25.60
CA ASP A 767 6.07 8.51 -26.77
C ASP A 767 6.72 7.57 -27.80
N ILE A 768 6.29 6.30 -27.78
CA ILE A 768 6.70 5.30 -28.77
C ILE A 768 6.27 5.76 -30.17
N ASP A 769 5.15 6.44 -30.32
CA ASP A 769 4.64 6.87 -31.63
C ASP A 769 5.54 7.96 -32.24
N SER A 770 6.22 8.79 -31.43
CA SER A 770 7.24 9.73 -31.90
C SER A 770 8.46 9.06 -32.55
N LEU A 771 8.77 7.80 -32.22
CA LEU A 771 9.89 7.04 -32.81
C LEU A 771 9.57 6.47 -34.20
N TYR A 772 8.31 6.54 -34.64
CA TYR A 772 7.84 5.92 -35.89
C TYR A 772 7.22 6.91 -36.88
N THR A 773 7.21 8.22 -36.60
CA THR A 773 6.67 9.25 -37.51
C THR A 773 7.58 9.59 -38.69
N GLU A 774 8.73 8.92 -38.85
CA GLU A 774 9.53 9.00 -40.08
C GLU A 774 9.06 8.01 -41.16
N LYS A 775 7.80 8.14 -41.62
CA LYS A 775 7.38 8.02 -43.04
C LYS A 775 5.87 7.82 -43.21
N GLU A 776 5.35 8.61 -44.15
CA GLU A 776 4.07 8.53 -44.87
C GLU A 776 2.80 8.96 -44.11
N GLY A 777 2.48 10.26 -44.25
CA GLY A 777 1.15 10.78 -44.59
C GLY A 777 -0.02 10.47 -43.66
N ASP A 778 -0.52 11.54 -43.02
CA ASP A 778 -1.82 11.67 -42.34
C ASP A 778 -1.98 11.05 -40.94
N ALA A 779 -1.60 11.82 -39.92
CA ALA A 779 -2.50 12.29 -38.86
C ALA A 779 -1.74 13.29 -37.97
N GLU A 780 -2.15 14.56 -38.00
CA GLU A 780 -1.65 15.59 -37.08
C GLU A 780 -1.96 15.18 -35.62
N ALA A 781 -0.94 15.08 -34.78
CA ALA A 781 -1.07 14.92 -33.33
C ALA A 781 -1.34 16.28 -32.68
N PRO A 782 -2.51 16.54 -32.08
CA PRO A 782 -2.79 17.82 -31.45
C PRO A 782 -2.71 17.75 -29.92
N PHE A 783 -1.80 16.98 -29.31
CA PHE A 783 -1.47 17.12 -27.88
C PHE A 783 0.04 16.96 -27.55
N ALA A 784 0.90 17.04 -28.56
CA ALA A 784 2.35 17.12 -28.36
C ALA A 784 2.77 18.49 -27.75
N ASP A 785 3.13 18.43 -26.46
CA ASP A 785 4.12 19.26 -25.77
C ASP A 785 3.96 20.79 -25.68
N LYS A 786 3.73 21.28 -24.44
CA LYS A 786 4.18 22.60 -23.96
C LYS A 786 4.78 22.56 -22.55
N ARG A 787 5.30 21.42 -22.08
CA ARG A 787 6.10 21.38 -20.85
C ARG A 787 7.44 20.73 -21.19
N LYS A 788 8.35 21.60 -21.67
CA LYS A 788 9.79 21.36 -21.73
C LYS A 788 10.23 20.48 -20.57
N ARG A 789 11.11 19.51 -20.85
CA ARG A 789 12.03 18.89 -19.89
C ARG A 789 12.42 19.91 -18.82
N MET A 790 11.79 19.86 -17.66
CA MET A 790 12.32 20.52 -16.47
C MET A 790 13.36 19.54 -15.96
N SER A 791 14.61 19.74 -16.36
CA SER A 791 15.73 19.41 -15.49
C SER A 791 15.40 20.02 -14.13
N ILE A 792 15.26 19.19 -13.11
CA ILE A 792 15.11 19.66 -11.74
C ILE A 792 16.44 20.33 -11.41
N ASP A 793 16.46 21.66 -11.39
CA ASP A 793 17.53 22.41 -10.74
C ASP A 793 17.29 22.27 -9.23
N VAL A 794 17.93 21.28 -8.63
CA VAL A 794 17.84 20.92 -7.20
C VAL A 794 18.23 22.10 -6.29
N SER A 795 18.88 23.14 -6.83
CA SER A 795 19.30 24.32 -6.05
C SER A 795 18.15 25.25 -5.63
N GLN A 796 16.94 25.14 -6.20
CA GLN A 796 15.81 26.00 -5.84
C GLN A 796 14.82 25.42 -4.81
N ALA A 797 14.94 24.14 -4.44
CA ALA A 797 14.06 23.52 -3.43
C ALA A 797 14.45 23.85 -1.96
N ILE A 798 15.55 24.57 -1.71
CA ILE A 798 16.12 24.76 -0.35
C ILE A 798 15.85 26.15 0.26
N LYS A 799 15.21 27.10 -0.43
CA LYS A 799 15.04 28.48 0.09
C LYS A 799 13.63 28.87 0.60
N GLY A 800 12.78 27.90 0.92
CA GLY A 800 11.40 28.15 1.36
C GLY A 800 11.12 28.15 2.87
N PHE A 801 12.11 27.83 3.73
CA PHE A 801 11.92 27.76 5.19
C PHE A 801 12.90 28.65 5.94
N SER A 802 12.80 29.96 5.72
CA SER A 802 13.25 30.96 6.70
C SER A 802 12.50 32.27 6.48
N ASN A 803 11.35 32.42 7.14
CA ASN A 803 10.90 33.65 7.81
C ASN A 803 9.63 33.38 8.61
#